data_AF-A0A9D4KS45-F1
#
_entry.id   AF-A0A9D4KS45-F1
#
_cell.length_a   1.000
_cell.length_b   1.000
_cell.length_c   1.000
_cell.angle_alpha   90.00
_cell.angle_beta   90.00
_cell.angle_gamma   90.00
#
_symmetry.space_group_name_H-M   'P 1'
#
loop_
_entity.id
_entity.type
_entity.pdbx_description
1 polymer ?
#
loop_
_entity_poly.entity_id
_entity_poly.type
_entity_poly.pdbx_seq_one_letter_code
_entity_poly.pdbx_strand_id
1 'polypeptide(L)'
;MRFLQIAAAHLDICKMTDQSRNAWIIKDDPRLVSARQKDFFVDILDDRRHTSDLAWSLRQRDEPKYQYNKPRSPAEVKGHVLKSDRVKYAIEKTMEETGKSLEEVTKEAVYIVDEMAHNLRVGVIRCFAMVLVKVMKKLFERIYVNEEAIQNVRAMLKEYPILLMPSHRSYLDFLLMSYVFYHYDLPLPVIAAAMDFMGMKFFGWLLRNSGAFYIRRSFGDDQLYWAVFTEYVQTHICNGDSPVEFFVEGTRSRTQKSLPPRIGMLSASLEPYFKAQVPDIMVVPVSMSYDRVLEEKLYAYELLGVPKPKESASGVFKARSILSENYGNVHIFIGEPKSIRTYSIGQISRISHSISPRYIASLTFREQALIQKLSYDVLLQQIRNMAMSPWSIIAAVLLQNMDGISMKELLKEVDWLKRQASNLGAYIDWPVNESAEAVIRHNIFTHKNIATVTEDNVVELIAEDTSLTQNQDPLFTSAAQEMMVCLYRNQLLNVFVRVALIAIPINSCVQETMPLSELKAHYSLLEKLLSREFIFMPGDAEKDFDVALASLTHTCGVVVENDCVLVKKSINKYTTFFSQMFEPFLLGYWAMCRYLLSIEKGSHGKPLVKLPKTISKEAQVLSAQLIRDGHVKRKEILSLDMMSNSLQALYDLGAVHKEKREGTSYMYPNLVLLSKLTEDLCKFIDVPDLPRTTINVDTKTVTVNAKL
;
A
#
# COMPACT_ATOMS: atom_id res chain seq x y z
N MET A 1 49.69 -12.89 27.20
CA MET A 1 48.77 -13.83 26.50
C MET A 1 47.29 -13.44 26.47
N ARG A 2 46.82 -12.35 27.13
CA ARG A 2 45.45 -11.82 26.90
C ARG A 2 45.36 -10.69 25.84
N PHE A 3 46.49 -10.13 25.43
CA PHE A 3 46.56 -9.12 24.37
C PHE A 3 46.58 -9.68 22.94
N LEU A 4 46.84 -10.98 22.76
CA LEU A 4 46.84 -11.65 21.45
C LEU A 4 45.50 -12.32 21.09
N GLN A 5 44.58 -12.50 22.06
CA GLN A 5 43.23 -13.01 21.78
C GLN A 5 42.25 -11.92 21.32
N ILE A 6 42.46 -10.66 21.72
CA ILE A 6 41.65 -9.52 21.26
C ILE A 6 42.02 -9.13 19.82
N ALA A 7 43.30 -9.27 19.44
CA ALA A 7 43.74 -9.04 18.06
C ALA A 7 43.21 -10.11 17.08
N ALA A 8 43.08 -11.37 17.51
CA ALA A 8 42.46 -12.43 16.68
C ALA A 8 40.94 -12.23 16.50
N ALA A 9 40.23 -11.74 17.53
CA ALA A 9 38.80 -11.41 17.42
C ALA A 9 38.52 -10.20 16.52
N HIS A 10 39.49 -9.29 16.32
CA HIS A 10 39.37 -8.20 15.36
C HIS A 10 39.79 -8.58 13.93
N LEU A 11 40.63 -9.61 13.75
CA LEU A 11 41.04 -10.11 12.45
C LEU A 11 40.04 -11.12 11.82
N ASP A 12 39.26 -11.84 12.62
CA ASP A 12 38.19 -12.72 12.10
C ASP A 12 36.91 -11.98 11.71
N ILE A 13 36.72 -10.74 12.18
CA ILE A 13 35.64 -9.85 11.71
C ILE A 13 35.95 -9.29 10.29
N CYS A 14 37.18 -9.43 9.80
CA CYS A 14 37.62 -9.02 8.46
C CYS A 14 37.63 -10.15 7.42
N LYS A 15 37.13 -11.35 7.74
CA LYS A 15 37.03 -12.48 6.78
C LYS A 15 35.62 -13.07 6.61
N MET A 16 34.59 -12.36 7.06
CA MET A 16 33.21 -12.62 6.62
C MET A 16 32.98 -11.86 5.31
N THR A 17 32.89 -12.63 4.23
CA THR A 17 32.53 -12.29 2.84
C THR A 17 31.95 -10.87 2.60
N ASP A 18 32.56 -10.20 1.63
CA ASP A 18 32.32 -8.88 1.02
C ASP A 18 30.89 -8.55 0.52
N GLN A 19 29.83 -9.02 1.20
CA GLN A 19 28.43 -8.82 0.76
C GLN A 19 27.50 -8.12 1.75
N SER A 20 27.93 -7.73 2.95
CA SER A 20 26.94 -7.27 3.95
C SER A 20 27.31 -6.09 4.84
N ARG A 21 28.23 -5.19 4.43
CA ARG A 21 28.56 -4.02 5.26
C ARG A 21 28.45 -2.64 4.62
N ASN A 22 28.17 -2.52 3.32
CA ASN A 22 28.00 -1.23 2.63
C ASN A 22 27.02 -1.24 1.44
N ALA A 23 26.09 -2.21 1.36
CA ALA A 23 25.24 -2.42 0.18
C ALA A 23 24.15 -1.35 -0.10
N TRP A 24 24.03 -0.32 0.73
CA TRP A 24 23.00 0.72 0.56
C TRP A 24 23.56 2.10 0.22
N ILE A 25 24.89 2.31 0.36
CA ILE A 25 25.46 3.66 0.21
C ILE A 25 26.70 3.72 -0.71
N ILE A 26 27.42 2.63 -1.01
CA ILE A 26 28.53 2.72 -2.00
C ILE A 26 28.60 1.45 -2.85
N LYS A 27 27.95 1.51 -4.02
CA LYS A 27 28.62 1.08 -5.25
C LYS A 27 28.27 1.92 -6.48
N ASP A 28 27.23 2.74 -6.43
CA ASP A 28 26.89 3.65 -7.52
C ASP A 28 26.49 5.00 -6.95
N ASP A 29 27.11 6.08 -7.43
CA ASP A 29 26.73 7.47 -7.12
C ASP A 29 25.19 7.60 -7.15
N PRO A 30 24.54 8.19 -6.12
CA PRO A 30 23.09 8.40 -6.11
C PRO A 30 22.56 9.12 -7.35
N ARG A 31 23.39 9.95 -8.01
CA ARG A 31 23.07 10.59 -9.31
C ARG A 31 22.95 9.58 -10.47
N LEU A 32 23.57 8.41 -10.34
CA LEU A 32 23.53 7.31 -11.30
C LEU A 32 22.36 6.35 -11.05
N VAL A 33 21.70 6.37 -9.88
CA VAL A 33 20.55 5.49 -9.61
C VAL A 33 19.36 5.84 -10.52
N SER A 34 19.09 7.15 -10.73
CA SER A 34 18.02 7.58 -11.65
C SER A 34 18.38 7.37 -13.11
N ALA A 35 19.65 7.49 -13.47
CA ALA A 35 20.11 7.22 -14.83
C ALA A 35 20.04 5.71 -15.15
N ARG A 36 20.44 4.84 -14.22
CA ARG A 36 20.47 3.39 -14.40
C ARG A 36 19.10 2.74 -14.39
N GLN A 37 18.14 3.25 -13.59
CA GLN A 37 16.81 2.67 -13.59
C GLN A 37 16.04 2.94 -14.88
N LYS A 38 16.31 4.06 -15.54
CA LYS A 38 15.70 4.41 -16.82
C LYS A 38 16.07 3.44 -17.94
N ASP A 39 17.31 2.95 -17.95
CA ASP A 39 17.80 1.99 -18.94
C ASP A 39 17.13 0.61 -18.87
N PHE A 40 16.45 0.28 -17.76
CA PHE A 40 15.72 -0.98 -17.64
C PHE A 40 14.34 -0.94 -18.31
N PHE A 41 13.73 0.23 -18.47
CA PHE A 41 12.34 0.33 -18.88
C PHE A 41 12.18 0.36 -20.41
N VAL A 42 11.24 -0.45 -20.88
CA VAL A 42 10.80 -0.48 -22.28
C VAL A 42 9.33 -0.07 -22.34
N ASP A 43 8.99 0.86 -23.24
CA ASP A 43 7.59 1.20 -23.50
C ASP A 43 6.92 0.14 -24.38
N ILE A 44 6.10 -0.70 -23.76
CA ILE A 44 5.40 -1.78 -24.48
C ILE A 44 4.22 -1.30 -25.31
N LEU A 45 3.82 -0.02 -25.21
CA LEU A 45 2.78 0.56 -26.06
C LEU A 45 3.31 1.08 -27.39
N ASP A 46 4.56 1.53 -27.46
CA ASP A 46 5.15 2.09 -28.68
C ASP A 46 5.00 1.13 -29.87
N ASP A 47 5.49 -0.10 -29.69
CA ASP A 47 5.29 -1.23 -30.60
C ASP A 47 3.81 -1.46 -31.00
N ARG A 48 2.88 -1.28 -30.07
CA ARG A 48 1.44 -1.52 -30.29
C ARG A 48 0.76 -0.37 -31.03
N ARG A 49 1.37 0.82 -31.06
CA ARG A 49 0.87 1.96 -31.86
C ARG A 49 1.16 1.76 -33.35
N HIS A 50 2.18 0.96 -33.68
CA HIS A 50 2.63 0.72 -35.05
C HIS A 50 2.24 -0.65 -35.62
N THR A 51 1.57 -1.50 -34.83
CA THR A 51 1.19 -2.87 -35.23
C THR A 51 -0.32 -3.12 -35.12
N SER A 52 -0.80 -4.17 -35.81
CA SER A 52 -2.23 -4.54 -35.80
C SER A 52 -2.63 -5.19 -34.47
N ASP A 53 -3.58 -4.55 -33.76
CA ASP A 53 -4.18 -5.09 -32.53
C ASP A 53 -4.79 -6.48 -32.74
N LEU A 54 -5.45 -6.68 -33.89
CA LEU A 54 -6.08 -7.95 -34.23
C LEU A 54 -5.03 -9.05 -34.42
N ALA A 55 -4.00 -8.78 -35.22
CA ALA A 55 -2.92 -9.75 -35.45
C ALA A 55 -2.19 -10.07 -34.14
N TRP A 56 -1.89 -9.07 -33.32
CA TRP A 56 -1.25 -9.26 -32.02
C TRP A 56 -2.12 -10.10 -31.06
N SER A 57 -3.42 -9.79 -30.94
CA SER A 57 -4.33 -10.50 -30.03
C SER A 57 -4.68 -11.92 -30.49
N LEU A 58 -4.51 -12.26 -31.77
CA LEU A 58 -4.78 -13.60 -32.30
C LEU A 58 -3.51 -14.44 -32.49
N ARG A 59 -2.32 -13.88 -32.24
CA ARG A 59 -1.05 -14.56 -32.46
C ARG A 59 -0.93 -15.88 -31.69
N GLN A 60 -0.07 -16.74 -32.19
CA GLN A 60 0.40 -17.89 -31.43
C GLN A 60 1.31 -17.40 -30.31
N ARG A 61 1.13 -17.95 -29.10
CA ARG A 61 1.87 -17.55 -27.90
C ARG A 61 2.80 -18.69 -27.50
N ASP A 62 4.07 -18.37 -27.32
CA ASP A 62 5.07 -19.33 -26.82
C ASP A 62 5.20 -19.22 -25.30
N GLU A 63 4.24 -19.85 -24.61
CA GLU A 63 4.17 -19.85 -23.16
C GLU A 63 5.15 -20.87 -22.54
N PRO A 64 6.00 -20.46 -21.57
CA PRO A 64 6.82 -21.40 -20.83
C PRO A 64 5.92 -22.40 -20.08
N LYS A 65 6.23 -23.68 -20.21
CA LYS A 65 5.51 -24.77 -19.54
C LYS A 65 6.28 -25.20 -18.29
N TYR A 66 5.55 -25.39 -17.20
CA TYR A 66 6.10 -25.94 -15.97
C TYR A 66 6.55 -27.39 -16.18
N GLN A 67 7.81 -27.69 -15.87
CA GLN A 67 8.44 -28.97 -16.25
C GLN A 67 7.86 -30.18 -15.52
N TYR A 68 7.30 -29.98 -14.33
CA TYR A 68 6.86 -31.08 -13.46
C TYR A 68 5.39 -31.48 -13.66
N ASN A 69 4.65 -30.85 -14.58
CA ASN A 69 3.24 -31.20 -14.79
C ASN A 69 2.72 -30.94 -16.21
N LYS A 70 1.61 -31.61 -16.54
CA LYS A 70 0.84 -31.35 -17.76
C LYS A 70 -0.18 -30.22 -17.53
N PRO A 71 -0.44 -29.37 -18.54
CA PRO A 71 -1.51 -28.37 -18.46
C PRO A 71 -2.86 -29.03 -18.16
N ARG A 72 -3.60 -28.47 -17.19
CA ARG A 72 -4.94 -28.93 -16.82
C ARG A 72 -5.98 -27.89 -17.21
N SER A 73 -7.13 -28.37 -17.65
CA SER A 73 -8.30 -27.53 -17.89
C SER A 73 -8.91 -27.03 -16.57
N PRO A 74 -9.67 -25.91 -16.59
CA PRO A 74 -10.37 -25.44 -15.40
C PRO A 74 -11.29 -26.51 -14.77
N ALA A 75 -11.91 -27.38 -15.57
CA ALA A 75 -12.75 -28.47 -15.07
C ALA A 75 -11.94 -29.55 -14.33
N GLU A 76 -10.75 -29.89 -14.83
CA GLU A 76 -9.85 -30.84 -14.18
C GLU A 76 -9.30 -30.29 -12.86
N VAL A 77 -8.98 -28.99 -12.80
CA VAL A 77 -8.58 -28.30 -11.56
C VAL A 77 -9.69 -28.38 -10.51
N LYS A 78 -10.95 -28.04 -10.88
CA LYS A 78 -12.11 -28.16 -9.97
C LYS A 78 -12.31 -29.59 -9.49
N GLY A 79 -12.23 -30.56 -10.40
CA GLY A 79 -12.35 -31.98 -10.08
C GLY A 79 -11.26 -32.48 -9.14
N HIS A 80 -10.04 -31.95 -9.26
CA HIS A 80 -8.93 -32.26 -8.36
C HIS A 80 -9.19 -31.72 -6.94
N VAL A 81 -9.65 -30.48 -6.82
CA VAL A 81 -9.98 -29.84 -5.54
C VAL A 81 -11.04 -30.64 -4.78
N LEU A 82 -12.14 -31.02 -5.44
CA LEU A 82 -13.23 -31.77 -4.83
C LEU A 82 -12.83 -33.20 -4.40
N LYS A 83 -11.80 -33.78 -5.04
CA LYS A 83 -11.28 -35.12 -4.71
C LYS A 83 -10.18 -35.10 -3.66
N SER A 84 -9.72 -33.91 -3.25
CA SER A 84 -8.65 -33.76 -2.26
C SER A 84 -9.07 -34.27 -0.88
N ASP A 85 -8.08 -34.74 -0.11
CA ASP A 85 -8.33 -35.21 1.26
C ASP A 85 -8.72 -34.06 2.20
N ARG A 86 -8.27 -32.82 1.93
CA ARG A 86 -8.66 -31.63 2.68
C ARG A 86 -10.15 -31.36 2.57
N VAL A 87 -10.68 -31.39 1.36
CA VAL A 87 -12.10 -31.13 1.11
C VAL A 87 -12.94 -32.27 1.65
N LYS A 88 -12.55 -33.54 1.46
CA LYS A 88 -13.24 -34.70 2.06
C LYS A 88 -13.31 -34.60 3.58
N TYR A 89 -12.20 -34.29 4.23
CA TYR A 89 -12.15 -34.12 5.69
C TYR A 89 -13.04 -32.96 6.17
N ALA A 90 -13.04 -31.84 5.45
CA ALA A 90 -13.91 -30.71 5.78
C ALA A 90 -15.40 -31.05 5.58
N ILE A 91 -15.74 -31.85 4.58
CA ILE A 91 -17.10 -32.37 4.37
C ILE A 91 -17.51 -33.24 5.56
N GLU A 92 -16.69 -34.22 5.94
CA GLU A 92 -16.95 -35.10 7.10
C GLU A 92 -17.18 -34.30 8.39
N LYS A 93 -16.31 -33.34 8.69
CA LYS A 93 -16.49 -32.46 9.85
C LYS A 93 -17.76 -31.62 9.80
N THR A 94 -18.06 -31.04 8.64
CA THR A 94 -19.28 -30.23 8.47
C THR A 94 -20.53 -31.09 8.65
N MET A 95 -20.51 -32.35 8.21
CA MET A 95 -21.59 -33.30 8.46
C MET A 95 -21.78 -33.56 9.96
N GLU A 96 -20.69 -33.80 10.71
CA GLU A 96 -20.73 -34.01 12.16
C GLU A 96 -21.26 -32.77 12.91
N GLU A 97 -20.83 -31.57 12.53
CA GLU A 97 -21.22 -30.32 13.19
C GLU A 97 -22.67 -29.90 12.89
N THR A 98 -23.16 -30.14 11.67
CA THR A 98 -24.46 -29.63 11.20
C THR A 98 -25.56 -30.69 11.13
N GLY A 99 -25.22 -31.98 11.15
CA GLY A 99 -26.16 -33.10 10.97
C GLY A 99 -26.69 -33.26 9.53
N LYS A 100 -26.15 -32.50 8.57
CA LYS A 100 -26.51 -32.60 7.14
C LYS A 100 -26.00 -33.91 6.52
N SER A 101 -26.66 -34.36 5.45
CA SER A 101 -26.24 -35.56 4.71
C SER A 101 -24.99 -35.33 3.86
N LEU A 102 -24.25 -36.40 3.52
CA LEU A 102 -23.06 -36.34 2.65
C LEU A 102 -23.38 -35.68 1.30
N GLU A 103 -24.55 -35.96 0.73
CA GLU A 103 -24.94 -35.41 -0.57
C GLU A 103 -25.15 -33.89 -0.51
N GLU A 104 -25.76 -33.39 0.57
CA GLU A 104 -26.00 -31.95 0.76
C GLU A 104 -24.70 -31.18 0.95
N VAL A 105 -23.81 -31.66 1.82
CA VAL A 105 -22.52 -31.00 2.08
C VAL A 105 -21.59 -31.09 0.87
N THR A 106 -21.62 -32.19 0.11
CA THR A 106 -20.88 -32.31 -1.14
C THR A 106 -21.40 -31.34 -2.20
N LYS A 107 -22.72 -31.17 -2.33
CA LYS A 107 -23.32 -30.16 -3.21
C LYS A 107 -22.90 -28.74 -2.79
N GLU A 108 -22.82 -28.47 -1.50
CA GLU A 108 -22.33 -27.20 -0.96
C GLU A 108 -20.86 -26.96 -1.35
N ALA A 109 -19.98 -27.97 -1.22
CA ALA A 109 -18.59 -27.89 -1.66
C ALA A 109 -18.46 -27.65 -3.18
N VAL A 110 -19.28 -28.33 -4.00
CA VAL A 110 -19.34 -28.11 -5.45
C VAL A 110 -19.77 -26.69 -5.77
N TYR A 111 -20.80 -26.18 -5.11
CA TYR A 111 -21.27 -24.81 -5.27
C TYR A 111 -20.17 -23.80 -4.93
N ILE A 112 -19.44 -24.00 -3.83
CA ILE A 112 -18.32 -23.13 -3.42
C ILE A 112 -17.24 -23.13 -4.51
N VAL A 113 -16.79 -24.30 -4.99
CA VAL A 113 -15.78 -24.39 -6.05
C VAL A 113 -16.25 -23.68 -7.32
N ASP A 114 -17.49 -23.90 -7.74
CA ASP A 114 -18.04 -23.29 -8.96
C ASP A 114 -18.25 -21.78 -8.83
N GLU A 115 -18.68 -21.31 -7.66
CA GLU A 115 -18.79 -19.89 -7.33
C GLU A 115 -17.42 -19.21 -7.41
N MET A 116 -16.36 -19.85 -6.92
CA MET A 116 -15.07 -19.19 -6.78
C MET A 116 -14.17 -19.33 -8.00
N ALA A 117 -14.04 -20.53 -8.54
CA ALA A 117 -12.96 -20.87 -9.47
C ALA A 117 -13.02 -20.10 -10.80
N HIS A 118 -11.85 -19.85 -11.37
CA HIS A 118 -11.76 -19.24 -12.70
C HIS A 118 -12.28 -20.21 -13.77
N ASN A 119 -12.47 -19.68 -14.99
CA ASN A 119 -12.84 -20.46 -16.16
C ASN A 119 -12.05 -20.00 -17.39
N LEU A 120 -10.71 -19.96 -17.29
CA LEU A 120 -9.81 -19.52 -18.35
C LEU A 120 -10.21 -20.09 -19.72
N ARG A 121 -10.50 -19.21 -20.68
CA ARG A 121 -10.84 -19.55 -22.06
C ARG A 121 -10.01 -18.72 -23.02
N VAL A 122 -9.14 -19.38 -23.78
CA VAL A 122 -8.22 -18.73 -24.74
C VAL A 122 -8.97 -17.81 -25.72
N GLY A 123 -10.14 -18.21 -26.22
CA GLY A 123 -10.93 -17.36 -27.12
C GLY A 123 -11.41 -16.06 -26.47
N VAL A 124 -11.84 -16.12 -25.20
CA VAL A 124 -12.26 -14.93 -24.43
C VAL A 124 -11.05 -14.06 -24.13
N ILE A 125 -9.94 -14.66 -23.70
CA ILE A 125 -8.67 -13.97 -23.42
C ILE A 125 -8.19 -13.18 -24.64
N ARG A 126 -8.19 -13.78 -25.83
CA ARG A 126 -7.77 -13.11 -27.08
C ARG A 126 -8.67 -11.93 -27.43
N CYS A 127 -9.99 -12.12 -27.33
CA CYS A 127 -10.95 -11.04 -27.53
C CYS A 127 -10.72 -9.91 -26.50
N PHE A 128 -10.50 -10.27 -25.24
CA PHE A 128 -10.29 -9.29 -24.18
C PHE A 128 -8.96 -8.54 -24.34
N ALA A 129 -7.89 -9.22 -24.76
CA ALA A 129 -6.62 -8.60 -25.09
C ALA A 129 -6.76 -7.54 -26.20
N MET A 130 -7.55 -7.82 -27.25
CA MET A 130 -7.85 -6.86 -28.32
C MET A 130 -8.57 -5.61 -27.80
N VAL A 131 -9.46 -5.75 -26.81
CA VAL A 131 -10.12 -4.61 -26.17
C VAL A 131 -9.14 -3.87 -25.26
N LEU A 132 -8.40 -4.59 -24.43
CA LEU A 132 -7.45 -3.99 -23.47
C LEU A 132 -6.37 -3.17 -24.17
N VAL A 133 -5.75 -3.65 -25.25
CA VAL A 133 -4.71 -2.88 -25.96
C VAL A 133 -5.25 -1.55 -26.50
N LYS A 134 -6.51 -1.51 -26.95
CA LYS A 134 -7.16 -0.26 -27.39
C LYS A 134 -7.41 0.69 -26.23
N VAL A 135 -7.87 0.16 -25.10
CA VAL A 135 -8.08 0.93 -23.87
C VAL A 135 -6.75 1.49 -23.38
N MET A 136 -5.69 0.68 -23.28
CA MET A 136 -4.37 1.10 -22.81
C MET A 136 -3.76 2.19 -23.70
N LYS A 137 -3.79 2.02 -25.03
CA LYS A 137 -3.30 3.05 -25.98
C LYS A 137 -4.07 4.37 -25.91
N LYS A 138 -5.32 4.33 -25.45
CA LYS A 138 -6.18 5.50 -25.34
C LYS A 138 -6.01 6.23 -24.01
N LEU A 139 -5.85 5.50 -22.91
CA LEU A 139 -5.70 6.07 -21.57
C LEU A 139 -4.29 6.60 -21.31
N PHE A 140 -3.27 5.87 -21.77
CA PHE A 140 -1.88 6.13 -21.40
C PHE A 140 -1.05 6.57 -22.61
N GLU A 141 -0.08 7.44 -22.34
CA GLU A 141 0.97 7.79 -23.31
C GLU A 141 1.93 6.60 -23.48
N ARG A 142 2.42 6.05 -22.38
CA ARG A 142 3.40 4.96 -22.36
C ARG A 142 3.12 3.98 -21.22
N ILE A 143 3.51 2.72 -21.42
CA ILE A 143 3.54 1.71 -20.35
C ILE A 143 4.96 1.14 -20.31
N TYR A 144 5.70 1.55 -19.29
CA TYR A 144 7.06 1.14 -19.07
C TYR A 144 7.13 -0.15 -18.26
N VAL A 145 7.87 -1.13 -18.75
CA VAL A 145 8.14 -2.40 -18.06
C VAL A 145 9.64 -2.69 -18.07
N ASN A 146 10.18 -3.16 -16.95
CA ASN A 146 11.58 -3.62 -16.91
C ASN A 146 11.72 -5.02 -17.54
N GLU A 147 11.97 -5.07 -18.84
CA GLU A 147 11.89 -6.29 -19.66
C GLU A 147 12.85 -7.41 -19.22
N GLU A 148 14.06 -7.09 -18.75
CA GLU A 148 15.03 -8.09 -18.27
C GLU A 148 14.45 -8.95 -17.14
N ALA A 149 13.75 -8.32 -16.20
CA ALA A 149 13.10 -9.03 -15.10
C ALA A 149 11.96 -9.93 -15.57
N ILE A 150 11.27 -9.56 -16.66
CA ILE A 150 10.26 -10.42 -17.30
C ILE A 150 10.90 -11.68 -17.88
N GLN A 151 12.09 -11.57 -18.49
CA GLN A 151 12.82 -12.74 -19.00
C GLN A 151 13.26 -13.67 -17.86
N ASN A 152 13.67 -13.11 -16.72
CA ASN A 152 13.94 -13.89 -15.52
C ASN A 152 12.69 -14.64 -15.03
N VAL A 153 11.53 -13.98 -15.01
CA VAL A 153 10.23 -14.62 -14.71
C VAL A 153 9.91 -15.74 -15.70
N ARG A 154 10.12 -15.53 -17.01
CA ARG A 154 9.95 -16.57 -18.05
C ARG A 154 10.76 -17.82 -17.77
N ALA A 155 12.02 -17.67 -17.34
CA ALA A 155 12.88 -18.80 -17.00
C ALA A 155 12.36 -19.55 -15.76
N MET A 156 12.02 -18.82 -14.70
CA MET A 156 11.51 -19.41 -13.45
C MET A 156 10.19 -20.16 -13.62
N LEU A 157 9.29 -19.70 -14.50
CA LEU A 157 8.00 -20.37 -14.75
C LEU A 157 8.15 -21.82 -15.22
N LYS A 158 9.29 -22.20 -15.79
CA LYS A 158 9.59 -23.58 -16.18
C LYS A 158 9.91 -24.46 -14.97
N GLU A 159 10.46 -23.89 -13.90
CA GLU A 159 11.02 -24.64 -12.78
C GLU A 159 10.21 -24.53 -11.47
N TYR A 160 9.55 -23.39 -11.25
CA TYR A 160 8.93 -23.07 -9.96
C TYR A 160 7.53 -22.48 -10.12
N PRO A 161 6.61 -22.76 -9.18
CA PRO A 161 5.40 -21.98 -9.00
C PRO A 161 5.73 -20.52 -8.65
N ILE A 162 5.00 -19.58 -9.25
CA ILE A 162 5.21 -18.15 -9.05
C ILE A 162 4.01 -17.51 -8.36
N LEU A 163 4.29 -16.71 -7.34
CA LEU A 163 3.34 -15.82 -6.69
C LEU A 163 3.67 -14.37 -7.08
N LEU A 164 2.78 -13.74 -7.84
CA LEU A 164 2.88 -12.33 -8.20
C LEU A 164 2.20 -11.50 -7.12
N MET A 165 2.96 -10.56 -6.55
CA MET A 165 2.48 -9.67 -5.50
C MET A 165 2.64 -8.22 -5.96
N PRO A 166 1.70 -7.71 -6.79
CA PRO A 166 1.65 -6.31 -7.15
C PRO A 166 1.22 -5.40 -6.01
N SER A 167 1.65 -4.14 -6.04
CA SER A 167 1.09 -3.06 -5.21
C SER A 167 -0.33 -2.70 -5.70
N HIS A 168 -1.24 -2.34 -4.79
CA HIS A 168 -2.64 -2.10 -5.15
C HIS A 168 -3.06 -0.62 -5.09
N ARG A 169 -3.14 0.03 -6.25
CA ARG A 169 -3.37 1.47 -6.42
C ARG A 169 -4.56 1.81 -7.32
N SER A 170 -4.94 0.94 -8.26
CA SER A 170 -6.02 1.21 -9.23
C SER A 170 -6.86 -0.04 -9.52
N TYR A 171 -8.05 0.13 -10.11
CA TYR A 171 -8.81 -0.98 -10.71
C TYR A 171 -8.07 -1.60 -11.90
N LEU A 172 -7.09 -0.92 -12.49
CA LEU A 172 -6.32 -1.45 -13.63
C LEU A 172 -5.18 -2.38 -13.24
N ASP A 173 -4.75 -2.43 -11.98
CA ASP A 173 -3.52 -3.14 -11.58
C ASP A 173 -3.48 -4.59 -12.09
N PHE A 174 -4.52 -5.38 -11.79
CA PHE A 174 -4.57 -6.79 -12.20
C PHE A 174 -4.77 -6.97 -13.71
N LEU A 175 -5.41 -6.01 -14.37
CA LEU A 175 -5.57 -6.01 -15.83
C LEU A 175 -4.24 -5.69 -16.52
N LEU A 176 -3.47 -4.76 -15.97
CA LEU A 176 -2.14 -4.41 -16.45
C LEU A 176 -1.17 -5.56 -16.27
N MET A 177 -1.21 -6.27 -15.13
CA MET A 177 -0.35 -7.43 -14.95
C MET A 177 -0.68 -8.53 -15.97
N SER A 178 -1.96 -8.84 -16.14
CA SER A 178 -2.43 -9.76 -17.19
C SER A 178 -2.04 -9.29 -18.60
N TYR A 179 -2.13 -8.00 -18.88
CA TYR A 179 -1.75 -7.41 -20.17
C TYR A 179 -0.25 -7.56 -20.45
N VAL A 180 0.61 -7.30 -19.46
CA VAL A 180 2.06 -7.49 -19.56
C VAL A 180 2.39 -8.97 -19.80
N PHE A 181 1.80 -9.88 -19.03
CA PHE A 181 2.02 -11.32 -19.22
C PHE A 181 1.53 -11.78 -20.59
N TYR A 182 0.40 -11.24 -21.06
CA TYR A 182 -0.09 -11.51 -22.40
C TYR A 182 0.85 -10.96 -23.48
N HIS A 183 1.39 -9.75 -23.32
CA HIS A 183 2.33 -9.10 -24.24
C HIS A 183 3.61 -9.91 -24.42
N TYR A 184 4.17 -10.42 -23.32
CA TYR A 184 5.40 -11.19 -23.31
C TYR A 184 5.20 -12.71 -23.44
N ASP A 185 4.05 -13.18 -23.93
CA ASP A 185 3.75 -14.61 -24.12
C ASP A 185 4.01 -15.46 -22.85
N LEU A 186 3.62 -14.96 -21.68
CA LEU A 186 3.64 -15.68 -20.41
C LEU A 186 2.25 -16.22 -20.05
N PRO A 187 2.13 -17.38 -19.38
CA PRO A 187 0.85 -17.89 -18.90
C PRO A 187 0.15 -16.83 -18.03
N LEU A 188 -1.11 -16.53 -18.35
CA LEU A 188 -1.85 -15.51 -17.60
C LEU A 188 -1.98 -15.89 -16.13
N PRO A 189 -1.84 -14.92 -15.21
CA PRO A 189 -2.03 -15.21 -13.81
C PRO A 189 -3.49 -15.50 -13.49
N VAL A 190 -3.71 -16.34 -12.48
CA VAL A 190 -5.00 -16.50 -11.84
C VAL A 190 -5.12 -15.49 -10.71
N ILE A 191 -6.15 -14.65 -10.77
CA ILE A 191 -6.23 -13.43 -9.95
C ILE A 191 -7.25 -13.60 -8.84
N ALA A 192 -6.82 -13.34 -7.60
CA ALA A 192 -7.69 -13.22 -6.45
C ALA A 192 -8.57 -11.96 -6.56
N ALA A 193 -9.85 -12.12 -6.90
CA ALA A 193 -10.80 -11.02 -7.08
C ALA A 193 -11.88 -10.98 -5.98
N ALA A 194 -12.33 -9.78 -5.61
CA ALA A 194 -13.45 -9.64 -4.67
C ALA A 194 -14.79 -10.08 -5.30
N MET A 195 -15.67 -10.72 -4.52
CA MET A 195 -17.02 -11.13 -4.96
C MET A 195 -17.87 -9.97 -5.53
N ASP A 196 -17.60 -8.72 -5.15
CA ASP A 196 -18.32 -7.55 -5.67
C ASP A 196 -18.23 -7.46 -7.22
N PHE A 197 -17.09 -7.86 -7.80
CA PHE A 197 -16.90 -7.90 -9.27
C PHE A 197 -17.74 -8.99 -9.94
N MET A 198 -17.99 -10.12 -9.25
CA MET A 198 -18.86 -11.19 -9.76
C MET A 198 -20.31 -10.72 -9.89
N GLY A 199 -20.76 -9.80 -9.03
CA GLY A 199 -22.09 -9.20 -9.11
C GLY A 199 -22.37 -8.46 -10.43
N MET A 200 -21.32 -8.03 -11.15
CA MET A 200 -21.43 -7.36 -12.45
C MET A 200 -21.53 -8.39 -13.59
N LYS A 201 -22.70 -8.98 -13.83
CA LYS A 201 -22.95 -10.10 -14.77
C LYS A 201 -21.95 -10.24 -15.95
N PHE A 202 -21.89 -9.27 -16.87
CA PHE A 202 -21.01 -9.34 -18.04
C PHE A 202 -19.52 -9.21 -17.68
N PHE A 203 -19.16 -8.24 -16.84
CA PHE A 203 -17.77 -7.99 -16.45
C PHE A 203 -17.22 -9.12 -15.57
N GLY A 204 -18.02 -9.62 -14.62
CA GLY A 204 -17.71 -10.79 -13.82
C GLY A 204 -17.55 -12.04 -14.68
N TRP A 205 -18.41 -12.26 -15.67
CA TRP A 205 -18.21 -13.35 -16.64
C TRP A 205 -16.89 -13.18 -17.41
N LEU A 206 -16.60 -11.97 -17.93
CA LEU A 206 -15.38 -11.70 -18.70
C LEU A 206 -14.11 -11.94 -17.88
N LEU A 207 -14.07 -11.42 -16.65
CA LEU A 207 -12.93 -11.59 -15.73
C LEU A 207 -12.74 -13.06 -15.34
N ARG A 208 -13.82 -13.79 -15.02
CA ARG A 208 -13.74 -15.23 -14.71
C ARG A 208 -13.14 -16.02 -15.86
N ASN A 209 -13.56 -15.71 -17.08
CA ASN A 209 -13.07 -16.39 -18.28
C ASN A 209 -11.66 -15.93 -18.70
N SER A 210 -11.09 -14.96 -17.99
CA SER A 210 -9.75 -14.41 -18.21
C SER A 210 -8.79 -14.61 -17.03
N GLY A 211 -9.18 -15.38 -16.00
CA GLY A 211 -8.28 -15.80 -14.91
C GLY A 211 -8.72 -15.41 -13.50
N ALA A 212 -9.75 -14.59 -13.34
CA ALA A 212 -10.22 -14.20 -12.01
C ALA A 212 -10.92 -15.36 -11.30
N PHE A 213 -10.52 -15.61 -10.05
CA PHE A 213 -11.26 -16.42 -9.10
C PHE A 213 -11.75 -15.55 -7.94
N TYR A 214 -12.99 -15.75 -7.50
CA TYR A 214 -13.66 -14.85 -6.58
C TYR A 214 -13.58 -15.29 -5.12
N ILE A 215 -13.36 -14.32 -4.24
CA ILE A 215 -13.14 -14.53 -2.81
C ILE A 215 -14.13 -13.68 -2.00
N ARG A 216 -14.78 -14.31 -1.02
CA ARG A 216 -15.69 -13.63 -0.08
C ARG A 216 -14.90 -12.67 0.83
N ARG A 217 -15.50 -11.51 1.19
CA ARG A 217 -14.82 -10.49 2.02
C ARG A 217 -14.55 -10.93 3.46
N SER A 218 -15.35 -11.85 3.98
CA SER A 218 -15.17 -12.47 5.28
C SER A 218 -15.54 -13.95 5.16
N PHE A 219 -14.71 -14.80 5.73
CA PHE A 219 -14.95 -16.25 5.77
C PHE A 219 -15.70 -16.66 7.04
N GLY A 220 -15.78 -15.77 8.04
CA GLY A 220 -16.39 -16.09 9.34
C GLY A 220 -15.80 -17.39 9.91
N ASP A 221 -16.69 -18.27 10.37
CA ASP A 221 -16.38 -19.61 10.86
C ASP A 221 -16.73 -20.71 9.83
N ASP A 222 -16.87 -20.36 8.54
CA ASP A 222 -17.18 -21.30 7.45
C ASP A 222 -15.94 -22.15 7.10
N GLN A 223 -15.76 -23.25 7.83
CA GLN A 223 -14.63 -24.16 7.68
C GLN A 223 -14.62 -24.85 6.31
N LEU A 224 -15.79 -25.18 5.76
CA LEU A 224 -15.92 -25.83 4.45
C LEU A 224 -15.42 -24.89 3.35
N TYR A 225 -15.86 -23.63 3.35
CA TYR A 225 -15.36 -22.62 2.42
C TYR A 225 -13.86 -22.45 2.52
N TRP A 226 -13.31 -22.33 3.74
CA TRP A 226 -11.88 -22.19 3.97
C TRP A 226 -11.07 -23.37 3.40
N ALA A 227 -11.56 -24.60 3.61
CA ALA A 227 -10.91 -25.81 3.12
C ALA A 227 -10.89 -25.85 1.59
N VAL A 228 -12.04 -25.58 0.96
CA VAL A 228 -12.18 -25.53 -0.51
C VAL A 228 -11.32 -24.42 -1.13
N PHE A 229 -11.36 -23.22 -0.55
CA PHE A 229 -10.54 -22.08 -0.97
C PHE A 229 -9.05 -22.39 -0.92
N THR A 230 -8.59 -22.89 0.23
CA THR A 230 -7.17 -23.19 0.45
C THR A 230 -6.70 -24.26 -0.52
N GLU A 231 -7.49 -25.32 -0.70
CA GLU A 231 -7.17 -26.38 -1.64
C GLU A 231 -7.12 -25.86 -3.09
N TYR A 232 -8.04 -24.99 -3.48
CA TYR A 232 -8.03 -24.39 -4.82
C TYR A 232 -6.76 -23.58 -5.10
N VAL A 233 -6.34 -22.73 -4.17
CA VAL A 233 -5.10 -21.94 -4.31
C VAL A 233 -3.88 -22.87 -4.33
N GLN A 234 -3.81 -23.83 -3.41
CA GLN A 234 -2.70 -24.78 -3.35
C GLN A 234 -2.65 -25.71 -4.57
N THR A 235 -3.79 -26.02 -5.18
CA THR A 235 -3.84 -26.82 -6.41
C THR A 235 -3.08 -26.13 -7.54
N HIS A 236 -3.27 -24.82 -7.74
CA HIS A 236 -2.51 -24.03 -8.72
C HIS A 236 -1.00 -24.05 -8.46
N ILE A 237 -0.63 -23.90 -7.19
CA ILE A 237 0.77 -23.82 -6.77
C ILE A 237 1.46 -25.19 -6.89
N CYS A 238 0.89 -26.24 -6.31
CA CYS A 238 1.48 -27.58 -6.31
C CYS A 238 1.67 -28.15 -7.71
N ASN A 239 0.81 -27.76 -8.64
CA ASN A 239 0.78 -28.29 -10.00
C ASN A 239 1.38 -27.35 -11.05
N GLY A 240 1.70 -26.11 -10.69
CA GLY A 240 2.19 -25.09 -11.60
C GLY A 240 1.24 -24.81 -12.76
N ASP A 241 -0.09 -24.80 -12.53
CA ASP A 241 -1.07 -24.60 -13.61
C ASP A 241 -1.00 -23.19 -14.19
N SER A 242 -0.83 -22.19 -13.33
CA SER A 242 -0.72 -20.78 -13.68
C SER A 242 -0.09 -20.00 -12.53
N PRO A 243 0.58 -18.87 -12.79
CA PRO A 243 1.03 -17.96 -11.73
C PRO A 243 -0.16 -17.49 -10.90
N VAL A 244 -0.01 -17.37 -9.60
CA VAL A 244 -1.08 -16.84 -8.73
C VAL A 244 -0.79 -15.38 -8.45
N GLU A 245 -1.75 -14.50 -8.73
CA GLU A 245 -1.66 -13.06 -8.45
C GLU A 245 -2.60 -12.67 -7.31
N PHE A 246 -2.04 -11.98 -6.31
CA PHE A 246 -2.82 -11.35 -5.25
C PHE A 246 -2.10 -10.16 -4.63
N PHE A 247 -2.90 -9.23 -4.10
CA PHE A 247 -2.40 -8.04 -3.44
C PHE A 247 -2.17 -8.31 -1.95
N VAL A 248 -0.92 -8.21 -1.50
CA VAL A 248 -0.55 -8.46 -0.09
C VAL A 248 -1.24 -7.50 0.88
N GLU A 249 -1.60 -6.32 0.40
CA GLU A 249 -2.35 -5.28 1.14
C GLU A 249 -3.81 -5.69 1.39
N GLY A 250 -4.36 -6.59 0.57
CA GLY A 250 -5.75 -7.08 0.64
C GLY A 250 -6.82 -6.10 0.14
N THR A 251 -6.50 -4.82 -0.05
CA THR A 251 -7.40 -3.81 -0.64
C THR A 251 -6.59 -2.71 -1.33
N ARG A 252 -7.24 -1.96 -2.22
CA ARG A 252 -6.64 -0.78 -2.87
C ARG A 252 -6.40 0.33 -1.86
N SER A 253 -5.26 0.99 -1.98
CA SER A 253 -5.00 2.21 -1.23
C SER A 253 -5.76 3.39 -1.82
N ARG A 254 -6.55 4.08 -0.99
CA ARG A 254 -7.24 5.33 -1.37
C ARG A 254 -6.34 6.55 -1.23
N THR A 255 -5.16 6.38 -0.64
CA THR A 255 -4.19 7.46 -0.38
C THR A 255 -2.91 7.30 -1.19
N GLN A 256 -2.85 6.27 -2.05
CA GLN A 256 -1.64 5.77 -2.74
C GLN A 256 -0.48 5.31 -1.85
N LYS A 257 -0.62 5.35 -0.52
CA LYS A 257 0.34 4.76 0.43
C LYS A 257 0.22 3.24 0.49
N SER A 258 1.31 2.54 0.79
CA SER A 258 1.26 1.10 1.06
C SER A 258 0.53 0.80 2.36
N LEU A 259 -0.36 -0.18 2.35
CA LEU A 259 -1.11 -0.61 3.53
C LEU A 259 -0.42 -1.78 4.25
N PRO A 260 -0.62 -1.91 5.58
CA PRO A 260 -0.11 -3.07 6.32
C PRO A 260 -0.60 -4.40 5.72
N PRO A 261 0.26 -5.44 5.67
CA PRO A 261 -0.02 -6.66 4.94
C PRO A 261 -1.10 -7.53 5.59
N ARG A 262 -1.88 -8.23 4.77
CA ARG A 262 -2.85 -9.27 5.16
C ARG A 262 -2.30 -10.64 4.80
N ILE A 263 -1.80 -11.36 5.80
CA ILE A 263 -1.03 -12.59 5.59
C ILE A 263 -1.84 -13.81 5.14
N GLY A 264 -3.18 -13.81 5.22
CA GLY A 264 -4.01 -15.01 5.02
C GLY A 264 -3.79 -15.73 3.68
N MET A 265 -3.80 -14.99 2.56
CA MET A 265 -3.55 -15.55 1.23
C MET A 265 -2.10 -16.06 1.08
N LEU A 266 -1.13 -15.30 1.60
CA LEU A 266 0.29 -15.67 1.55
C LEU A 266 0.54 -16.95 2.38
N SER A 267 -0.08 -17.07 3.56
CA SER A 267 -0.05 -18.27 4.39
C SER A 267 -0.60 -19.49 3.64
N ALA A 268 -1.78 -19.37 3.02
CA ALA A 268 -2.38 -20.44 2.24
C ALA A 268 -1.47 -20.85 1.06
N SER A 269 -0.80 -19.87 0.45
CA SER A 269 0.06 -20.07 -0.72
C SER A 269 1.41 -20.70 -0.39
N LEU A 270 2.00 -20.39 0.78
CA LEU A 270 3.32 -20.88 1.18
C LEU A 270 3.31 -22.19 1.95
N GLU A 271 2.16 -22.58 2.50
CA GLU A 271 2.00 -23.85 3.22
C GLU A 271 2.45 -25.09 2.41
N PRO A 272 2.19 -25.22 1.09
CA PRO A 272 2.72 -26.31 0.27
C PRO A 272 4.24 -26.47 0.33
N TYR A 273 4.99 -25.36 0.39
CA TYR A 273 6.45 -25.41 0.51
C TYR A 273 6.88 -25.97 1.88
N PHE A 274 6.28 -25.49 2.97
CA PHE A 274 6.59 -25.96 4.32
C PHE A 274 6.28 -27.45 4.51
N LYS A 275 5.20 -27.93 3.89
CA LYS A 275 4.79 -29.34 3.87
C LYS A 275 5.53 -30.20 2.83
N ALA A 276 6.56 -29.65 2.18
CA ALA A 276 7.34 -30.34 1.15
C ALA A 276 6.48 -30.95 0.03
N GLN A 277 5.42 -30.26 -0.38
CA GLN A 277 4.63 -30.60 -1.57
C GLN A 277 5.26 -30.02 -2.84
N VAL A 278 5.98 -28.91 -2.72
CA VAL A 278 6.75 -28.29 -3.79
C VAL A 278 8.20 -28.08 -3.36
N PRO A 279 9.15 -28.14 -4.32
CA PRO A 279 10.56 -27.95 -4.03
C PRO A 279 10.87 -26.52 -3.58
N ASP A 280 10.21 -25.53 -4.17
CA ASP A 280 10.34 -24.10 -3.86
C ASP A 280 9.11 -23.34 -4.41
N ILE A 281 8.96 -22.08 -4.02
CA ILE A 281 7.99 -21.11 -4.56
C ILE A 281 8.75 -19.80 -4.77
N MET A 282 8.53 -19.15 -5.92
CA MET A 282 9.11 -17.82 -6.19
C MET A 282 8.08 -16.74 -5.92
N VAL A 283 8.37 -15.88 -4.93
CA VAL A 283 7.55 -14.70 -4.64
C VAL A 283 8.12 -13.50 -5.40
N VAL A 284 7.32 -12.91 -6.28
CA VAL A 284 7.74 -11.80 -7.15
C VAL A 284 7.00 -10.53 -6.74
N PRO A 285 7.68 -9.57 -6.07
CA PRO A 285 7.11 -8.27 -5.77
C PRO A 285 7.01 -7.45 -7.06
N VAL A 286 5.87 -6.78 -7.27
CA VAL A 286 5.67 -5.90 -8.44
C VAL A 286 5.25 -4.52 -7.96
N SER A 287 5.99 -3.49 -8.37
CA SER A 287 5.62 -2.09 -8.10
C SER A 287 4.88 -1.52 -9.30
N MET A 288 3.71 -0.93 -9.07
CA MET A 288 2.90 -0.23 -10.07
C MET A 288 2.80 1.24 -9.71
N SER A 289 3.27 2.11 -10.61
CA SER A 289 3.26 3.55 -10.44
C SER A 289 2.55 4.21 -11.62
N TYR A 290 1.73 5.22 -11.33
CA TYR A 290 0.92 5.93 -12.31
C TYR A 290 1.26 7.42 -12.22
N ASP A 291 1.34 8.08 -13.38
CA ASP A 291 1.30 9.56 -13.40
C ASP A 291 -0.04 10.04 -12.86
N ARG A 292 -1.15 9.50 -13.40
CA ARG A 292 -2.51 9.83 -12.96
C ARG A 292 -3.37 8.58 -12.80
N VAL A 293 -4.06 8.48 -11.67
CA VAL A 293 -4.95 7.34 -11.36
C VAL A 293 -6.40 7.67 -11.75
N LEU A 294 -7.08 6.74 -12.43
CA LEU A 294 -8.46 6.91 -12.91
C LEU A 294 -9.46 7.26 -11.79
N GLU A 295 -9.16 6.76 -10.60
CA GLU A 295 -10.02 6.83 -9.42
C GLU A 295 -9.70 8.02 -8.50
N GLU A 296 -8.77 8.93 -8.84
CA GLU A 296 -8.31 10.01 -7.95
C GLU A 296 -9.46 10.80 -7.30
N LYS A 297 -10.46 11.20 -8.09
CA LYS A 297 -11.65 11.93 -7.61
C LYS A 297 -12.51 11.03 -6.73
N LEU A 298 -12.74 9.78 -7.15
CA LEU A 298 -13.49 8.81 -6.34
C LEU A 298 -12.83 8.59 -4.99
N TYR A 299 -11.50 8.45 -4.94
CA TYR A 299 -10.74 8.25 -3.71
C TYR A 299 -10.86 9.44 -2.77
N ALA A 300 -10.71 10.67 -3.26
CA ALA A 300 -10.89 11.87 -2.44
C ALA A 300 -12.28 11.92 -1.77
N TYR A 301 -13.35 11.62 -2.52
CA TYR A 301 -14.71 11.59 -1.97
C TYR A 301 -14.96 10.40 -1.03
N GLU A 302 -14.40 9.21 -1.32
CA GLU A 302 -14.47 8.04 -0.42
C GLU A 302 -13.81 8.34 0.93
N LEU A 303 -12.63 8.98 0.93
CA LEU A 303 -11.90 9.38 2.14
C LEU A 303 -12.70 10.36 3.00
N LEU A 304 -13.54 11.18 2.37
CA LEU A 304 -14.42 12.13 3.03
C LEU A 304 -15.74 11.51 3.53
N GLY A 305 -15.98 10.22 3.25
CA GLY A 305 -17.17 9.51 3.71
C GLY A 305 -18.35 9.56 2.76
N VAL A 306 -18.17 10.10 1.55
CA VAL A 306 -19.18 9.97 0.49
C VAL A 306 -19.25 8.50 0.07
N PRO A 307 -20.42 7.85 0.16
CA PRO A 307 -20.53 6.43 -0.12
C PRO A 307 -20.15 6.13 -1.57
N LYS A 308 -19.40 5.03 -1.75
CA LYS A 308 -19.03 4.52 -3.07
C LYS A 308 -20.29 4.37 -3.94
N PRO A 309 -20.33 4.94 -5.16
CA PRO A 309 -21.44 4.70 -6.06
C PRO A 309 -21.53 3.21 -6.36
N LYS A 310 -22.74 2.64 -6.37
CA LYS A 310 -22.93 1.25 -6.79
C LYS A 310 -22.39 1.10 -8.21
N GLU A 311 -21.35 0.29 -8.36
CA GLU A 311 -20.79 -0.06 -9.67
C GLU A 311 -21.90 -0.74 -10.48
N SER A 312 -22.42 -0.04 -11.47
CA SER A 312 -23.54 -0.46 -12.28
C SER A 312 -23.21 -0.27 -13.76
N ALA A 313 -24.05 -0.82 -14.63
CA ALA A 313 -23.92 -0.65 -16.08
C ALA A 313 -23.90 0.83 -16.53
N SER A 314 -24.34 1.78 -15.70
CA SER A 314 -24.23 3.22 -15.96
C SER A 314 -22.79 3.74 -15.97
N GLY A 315 -21.83 3.02 -15.36
CA GLY A 315 -20.40 3.31 -15.44
C GLY A 315 -19.84 3.26 -16.87
N VAL A 316 -20.51 2.53 -17.78
CA VAL A 316 -20.14 2.46 -19.21
C VAL A 316 -20.32 3.82 -19.91
N PHE A 317 -21.28 4.65 -19.49
CA PHE A 317 -21.43 6.00 -20.05
C PHE A 317 -20.33 6.97 -19.57
N LYS A 318 -19.86 6.80 -18.32
CA LYS A 318 -18.66 7.52 -17.81
C LYS A 318 -17.36 7.00 -18.41
N ALA A 319 -17.34 5.75 -18.91
CA ALA A 319 -16.15 5.21 -19.57
C ALA A 319 -15.74 6.03 -20.79
N ARG A 320 -16.68 6.69 -21.49
CA ARG A 320 -16.34 7.57 -22.63
C ARG A 320 -15.59 8.83 -22.21
N SER A 321 -15.97 9.47 -21.09
CA SER A 321 -15.25 10.65 -20.59
C SER A 321 -13.88 10.27 -20.08
N ILE A 322 -13.78 9.15 -19.34
CA ILE A 322 -12.51 8.57 -18.90
C ILE A 322 -11.61 8.27 -20.11
N LEU A 323 -12.12 7.54 -21.10
CA LEU A 323 -11.38 7.24 -22.34
C LEU A 323 -11.08 8.49 -23.19
N SER A 324 -11.60 9.68 -22.87
CA SER A 324 -11.26 10.92 -23.60
C SER A 324 -10.14 11.72 -22.96
N GLU A 325 -9.74 11.36 -21.75
CA GLU A 325 -8.65 11.99 -21.01
C GLU A 325 -7.31 11.26 -21.22
N ASN A 326 -6.23 11.97 -20.87
CA ASN A 326 -4.88 11.44 -20.84
C ASN A 326 -4.48 11.25 -19.37
N TYR A 327 -4.01 10.04 -19.04
CA TYR A 327 -3.58 9.66 -17.69
C TYR A 327 -2.05 9.56 -17.55
N GLY A 328 -1.31 10.03 -18.56
CA GLY A 328 0.15 10.02 -18.57
C GLY A 328 0.72 8.62 -18.75
N ASN A 329 1.79 8.32 -18.02
CA ASN A 329 2.53 7.07 -18.13
C ASN A 329 2.21 6.11 -16.96
N VAL A 330 2.42 4.82 -17.20
CA VAL A 330 2.42 3.77 -16.17
C VAL A 330 3.78 3.11 -16.14
N HIS A 331 4.30 2.87 -14.95
CA HIS A 331 5.52 2.13 -14.71
C HIS A 331 5.21 0.85 -13.95
N ILE A 332 5.66 -0.28 -14.49
CA ILE A 332 5.53 -1.61 -13.88
C ILE A 332 6.94 -2.14 -13.67
N PHE A 333 7.38 -2.15 -12.41
CA PHE A 333 8.68 -2.69 -12.03
C PHE A 333 8.53 -4.06 -11.38
N ILE A 334 9.01 -5.09 -12.08
CA ILE A 334 9.14 -6.45 -11.55
C ILE A 334 10.38 -6.50 -10.67
N GLY A 335 10.16 -6.67 -9.36
CA GLY A 335 11.21 -6.76 -8.36
C GLY A 335 11.93 -8.11 -8.36
N GLU A 336 13.01 -8.16 -7.58
CA GLU A 336 13.81 -9.38 -7.43
C GLU A 336 12.97 -10.54 -6.86
N PRO A 337 12.87 -11.68 -7.57
CA PRO A 337 12.14 -12.84 -7.09
C PRO A 337 12.77 -13.44 -5.82
N LYS A 338 11.96 -13.64 -4.78
CA LYS A 338 12.38 -14.27 -3.52
C LYS A 338 12.06 -15.77 -3.53
N SER A 339 13.11 -16.59 -3.55
CA SER A 339 13.03 -18.03 -3.30
C SER A 339 12.69 -18.29 -1.84
N ILE A 340 11.56 -18.95 -1.56
CA ILE A 340 11.15 -19.29 -0.19
C ILE A 340 12.09 -20.31 0.42
N ARG A 341 12.65 -21.21 -0.39
CA ARG A 341 13.73 -22.10 0.03
C ARG A 341 14.89 -21.34 0.61
N THR A 342 15.45 -20.40 -0.16
CA THR A 342 16.60 -19.60 0.27
C THR A 342 16.25 -18.72 1.46
N TYR A 343 15.06 -18.09 1.42
CA TYR A 343 14.59 -17.20 2.47
C TYR A 343 14.34 -17.90 3.82
N SER A 344 14.12 -19.23 3.81
CA SER A 344 13.83 -20.03 5.02
C SER A 344 15.04 -20.80 5.59
N ILE A 345 16.21 -20.72 4.95
CA ILE A 345 17.45 -21.38 5.42
C ILE A 345 17.74 -20.99 6.87
N GLY A 346 18.00 -21.99 7.72
CA GLY A 346 18.33 -21.82 9.14
C GLY A 346 17.16 -21.38 10.03
N GLN A 347 15.99 -21.06 9.46
CA GLN A 347 14.84 -20.54 10.21
C GLN A 347 13.75 -21.60 10.39
N ILE A 348 13.48 -22.39 9.34
CA ILE A 348 12.38 -23.36 9.28
C ILE A 348 12.92 -24.78 9.09
N SER A 349 12.35 -25.73 9.83
CA SER A 349 12.54 -27.17 9.60
C SER A 349 11.25 -27.79 9.09
N ARG A 350 11.26 -28.26 7.85
CA ARG A 350 10.07 -28.91 7.23
C ARG A 350 9.73 -30.27 7.83
N ILE A 351 10.63 -30.86 8.62
CA ILE A 351 10.42 -32.15 9.31
C ILE A 351 9.25 -32.08 10.29
N SER A 352 8.93 -30.88 10.81
CA SER A 352 7.77 -30.68 11.70
C SER A 352 6.45 -31.14 11.10
N HIS A 353 6.33 -31.16 9.77
CA HIS A 353 5.12 -31.58 9.06
C HIS A 353 5.15 -33.05 8.61
N SER A 354 6.20 -33.81 8.93
CA SER A 354 6.34 -35.21 8.47
C SER A 354 5.36 -36.17 9.14
N ILE A 355 4.89 -35.86 10.35
CA ILE A 355 4.02 -36.73 11.16
C ILE A 355 2.54 -36.35 11.12
N SER A 356 2.21 -35.15 10.63
CA SER A 356 0.84 -34.66 10.56
C SER A 356 0.24 -34.88 9.17
N PRO A 357 -1.06 -35.22 9.08
CA PRO A 357 -1.72 -35.32 7.78
C PRO A 357 -1.62 -34.00 7.02
N ARG A 358 -1.11 -34.04 5.78
CA ARG A 358 -0.79 -32.83 4.99
C ARG A 358 -2.01 -31.94 4.72
N TYR A 359 -3.21 -32.50 4.72
CA TYR A 359 -4.45 -31.80 4.46
C TYR A 359 -4.93 -30.93 5.64
N ILE A 360 -4.42 -31.16 6.87
CA ILE A 360 -4.75 -30.36 8.04
C ILE A 360 -3.90 -29.08 8.03
N ALA A 361 -4.54 -27.91 8.06
CA ALA A 361 -3.82 -26.64 8.10
C ALA A 361 -3.07 -26.48 9.43
N SER A 362 -1.75 -26.29 9.38
CA SER A 362 -0.92 -26.36 10.59
C SER A 362 0.38 -25.56 10.45
N LEU A 363 0.31 -24.24 10.32
CA LEU A 363 1.52 -23.41 10.32
C LEU A 363 2.08 -23.28 11.74
N THR A 364 3.38 -23.52 11.90
CA THR A 364 4.09 -23.27 13.15
C THR A 364 4.28 -21.77 13.41
N PHE A 365 4.53 -21.37 14.65
CA PHE A 365 4.81 -19.97 15.00
C PHE A 365 5.99 -19.38 14.20
N ARG A 366 7.05 -20.18 13.96
CA ARG A 366 8.22 -19.74 13.17
C ARG A 366 7.85 -19.50 11.71
N GLU A 367 7.00 -20.34 11.12
CA GLU A 367 6.52 -20.16 9.75
C GLU A 367 5.63 -18.92 9.63
N GLN A 368 4.73 -18.69 10.59
CA GLN A 368 3.91 -17.48 10.65
C GLN A 368 4.77 -16.22 10.76
N ALA A 369 5.80 -16.23 11.62
CA ALA A 369 6.75 -15.12 11.74
C ALA A 369 7.55 -14.87 10.45
N LEU A 370 7.99 -15.94 9.77
CA LEU A 370 8.68 -15.83 8.48
C LEU A 370 7.77 -15.27 7.38
N ILE A 371 6.52 -15.74 7.31
CA ILE A 371 5.49 -15.22 6.39
C ILE A 371 5.25 -13.73 6.66
N GLN A 372 5.12 -13.35 7.94
CA GLN A 372 4.94 -11.95 8.31
C GLN A 372 6.14 -11.11 7.86
N LYS A 373 7.37 -11.52 8.19
CA LYS A 373 8.58 -10.82 7.76
C LYS A 373 8.65 -10.67 6.23
N LEU A 374 8.40 -11.76 5.50
CA LEU A 374 8.37 -11.76 4.04
C LEU A 374 7.33 -10.78 3.48
N SER A 375 6.15 -10.68 4.10
CA SER A 375 5.10 -9.76 3.64
C SER A 375 5.50 -8.29 3.75
N TYR A 376 6.21 -7.91 4.82
CA TYR A 376 6.78 -6.57 4.98
C TYR A 376 7.95 -6.34 4.02
N ASP A 377 8.81 -7.33 3.83
CA ASP A 377 9.90 -7.32 2.85
C ASP A 377 9.40 -7.02 1.42
N VAL A 378 8.31 -7.69 1.01
CA VAL A 378 7.67 -7.47 -0.29
C VAL A 378 7.15 -6.03 -0.41
N LEU A 379 6.44 -5.52 0.59
CA LEU A 379 5.93 -4.14 0.59
C LEU A 379 7.06 -3.11 0.52
N LEU A 380 8.15 -3.30 1.27
CA LEU A 380 9.31 -2.41 1.25
C LEU A 380 10.04 -2.45 -0.10
N GLN A 381 10.12 -3.61 -0.75
CA GLN A 381 10.66 -3.71 -2.12
C GLN A 381 9.75 -3.02 -3.15
N GLN A 382 8.43 -3.14 -3.04
CA GLN A 382 7.50 -2.39 -3.89
C GLN A 382 7.69 -0.88 -3.74
N ILE A 383 7.84 -0.39 -2.50
CA ILE A 383 8.10 1.04 -2.21
C ILE A 383 9.45 1.46 -2.81
N ARG A 384 10.51 0.70 -2.57
CA ARG A 384 11.87 1.02 -3.06
C ARG A 384 11.95 1.09 -4.58
N ASN A 385 11.18 0.25 -5.27
CA ASN A 385 11.18 0.13 -6.72
C ASN A 385 10.07 0.97 -7.40
N MET A 386 9.40 1.84 -6.66
CA MET A 386 8.39 2.74 -7.20
C MET A 386 9.05 3.77 -8.13
N ALA A 387 8.47 3.98 -9.32
CA ALA A 387 8.87 5.05 -10.22
C ALA A 387 7.97 6.27 -9.98
N MET A 388 8.52 7.30 -9.35
CA MET A 388 7.73 8.48 -8.99
C MET A 388 7.61 9.41 -10.19
N SER A 389 6.39 9.88 -10.42
CA SER A 389 6.10 10.92 -11.39
C SER A 389 6.70 12.26 -10.94
N PRO A 390 7.15 13.13 -11.87
CA PRO A 390 7.45 14.53 -11.55
C PRO A 390 6.29 15.22 -10.83
N TRP A 391 5.05 14.83 -11.12
CA TRP A 391 3.86 15.34 -10.45
C TRP A 391 3.87 15.15 -8.93
N SER A 392 4.42 14.05 -8.41
CA SER A 392 4.49 13.83 -6.95
C SER A 392 5.32 14.93 -6.26
N ILE A 393 6.40 15.39 -6.90
CA ILE A 393 7.27 16.46 -6.40
C ILE A 393 6.53 17.80 -6.47
N ILE A 394 5.87 18.08 -7.61
CA ILE A 394 5.07 19.30 -7.82
C ILE A 394 3.95 19.37 -6.78
N ALA A 395 3.20 18.29 -6.57
CA ALA A 395 2.12 18.19 -5.59
C ALA A 395 2.60 18.48 -4.16
N ALA A 396 3.78 17.99 -3.78
CA ALA A 396 4.36 18.28 -2.47
C ALA A 396 4.68 19.78 -2.29
N VAL A 397 5.22 20.44 -3.32
CA VAL A 397 5.48 21.90 -3.28
C VAL A 397 4.18 22.70 -3.25
N LEU A 398 3.16 22.31 -4.04
CA LEU A 398 1.85 22.97 -4.06
C LEU A 398 1.15 22.89 -2.70
N LEU A 399 1.24 21.76 -1.99
CA LEU A 399 0.65 21.61 -0.65
C LEU A 399 1.28 22.52 0.40
N GLN A 400 2.51 22.96 0.20
CA GLN A 400 3.17 23.96 1.05
C GLN A 400 2.89 25.40 0.61
N ASN A 401 2.35 25.60 -0.60
CA ASN A 401 2.08 26.90 -1.20
C ASN A 401 0.62 26.95 -1.70
N MET A 402 -0.33 26.72 -0.80
CA MET A 402 -1.77 26.61 -1.12
C MET A 402 -2.38 27.90 -1.69
N ASP A 403 -1.77 29.05 -1.42
CA ASP A 403 -2.17 30.36 -1.95
C ASP A 403 -1.66 30.62 -3.39
N GLY A 404 -0.98 29.63 -3.98
CA GLY A 404 -0.36 29.71 -5.31
C GLY A 404 1.14 29.98 -5.26
N ILE A 405 1.83 29.61 -6.34
CA ILE A 405 3.29 29.77 -6.47
C ILE A 405 3.66 30.20 -7.89
N SER A 406 4.54 31.20 -8.02
CA SER A 406 5.05 31.60 -9.34
C SER A 406 5.82 30.45 -10.00
N MET A 407 5.71 30.30 -11.33
CA MET A 407 6.42 29.25 -12.08
C MET A 407 7.94 29.26 -11.81
N LYS A 408 8.53 30.44 -11.65
CA LYS A 408 9.95 30.61 -11.33
C LYS A 408 10.33 30.02 -9.97
N GLU A 409 9.53 30.26 -8.93
CA GLU A 409 9.80 29.71 -7.60
C GLU A 409 9.48 28.20 -7.57
N LEU A 410 8.42 27.78 -8.25
CA LEU A 410 8.07 26.36 -8.39
C LEU A 410 9.23 25.56 -9.01
N LEU A 411 9.85 26.07 -10.07
CA LEU A 411 11.02 25.44 -10.70
C LEU A 411 12.18 25.21 -9.70
N LYS A 412 12.46 26.22 -8.87
CA LYS A 412 13.53 26.18 -7.88
C LYS A 412 13.23 25.18 -6.76
N GLU A 413 12.00 25.18 -6.26
CA GLU A 413 11.57 24.28 -5.19
C GLU A 413 11.46 22.82 -5.66
N VAL A 414 10.96 22.59 -6.87
CA VAL A 414 10.91 21.26 -7.50
C VAL A 414 12.32 20.71 -7.74
N ASP A 415 13.26 21.51 -8.25
CA ASP A 415 14.65 21.06 -8.45
C ASP A 415 15.32 20.71 -7.11
N TRP A 416 15.13 21.54 -6.08
CA TRP A 416 15.65 21.26 -4.75
C TRP A 416 15.07 19.95 -4.18
N LEU A 417 13.75 19.77 -4.22
CA LEU A 417 13.07 18.61 -3.65
C LEU A 417 13.38 17.32 -4.43
N LYS A 418 13.46 17.41 -5.77
CA LYS A 418 13.92 16.32 -6.64
C LYS A 418 15.28 15.81 -6.19
N ARG A 419 16.25 16.70 -5.98
CA ARG A 419 17.59 16.31 -5.49
C ARG A 419 17.53 15.62 -4.13
N GLN A 420 16.65 16.07 -3.23
CA GLN A 420 16.52 15.43 -1.90
C GLN A 420 15.93 14.04 -1.97
N ALA A 421 14.86 13.86 -2.76
CA ALA A 421 14.29 12.54 -3.00
C ALA A 421 15.31 11.59 -3.64
N SER A 422 16.08 12.05 -4.63
CA SER A 422 17.14 11.24 -5.26
C SER A 422 18.28 10.90 -4.31
N ASN A 423 18.70 11.83 -3.44
CA ASN A 423 19.72 11.57 -2.41
C ASN A 423 19.29 10.49 -1.41
N LEU A 424 17.97 10.34 -1.19
CA LEU A 424 17.38 9.28 -0.35
C LEU A 424 17.03 8.02 -1.15
N GLY A 425 17.54 7.90 -2.38
CA GLY A 425 17.44 6.69 -3.20
C GLY A 425 16.16 6.56 -4.01
N ALA A 426 15.36 7.63 -4.11
CA ALA A 426 14.11 7.59 -4.85
C ALA A 426 14.32 7.79 -6.36
N TYR A 427 13.62 6.99 -7.17
CA TYR A 427 13.60 7.14 -8.62
C TYR A 427 12.49 8.08 -9.05
N ILE A 428 12.86 9.11 -9.80
CA ILE A 428 11.95 10.09 -10.36
C ILE A 428 12.08 9.98 -11.88
N ASP A 429 10.98 9.66 -12.58
CA ASP A 429 10.97 9.59 -14.04
C ASP A 429 11.00 10.99 -14.63
N TRP A 430 12.20 11.55 -14.71
CA TRP A 430 12.43 12.87 -15.28
C TRP A 430 12.90 12.74 -16.74
N PRO A 431 12.22 13.34 -17.73
CA PRO A 431 12.66 13.35 -19.12
C PRO A 431 14.05 14.01 -19.27
N VAL A 432 14.95 13.37 -20.04
CA VAL A 432 16.36 13.82 -20.15
C VAL A 432 16.53 14.96 -21.15
N ASN A 433 15.69 15.00 -22.20
CA ASN A 433 15.81 15.93 -23.32
C ASN A 433 14.82 17.10 -23.25
N GLU A 434 14.19 17.32 -22.10
CA GLU A 434 13.21 18.38 -21.91
C GLU A 434 13.67 19.37 -20.85
N SER A 435 13.30 20.65 -21.03
CA SER A 435 13.55 21.66 -20.01
C SER A 435 12.68 21.39 -18.78
N ALA A 436 13.17 21.77 -17.59
CA ALA A 436 12.43 21.56 -16.36
C ALA A 436 11.04 22.23 -16.37
N GLU A 437 10.93 23.39 -17.02
CA GLU A 437 9.67 24.10 -17.18
C GLU A 437 8.69 23.35 -18.08
N ALA A 438 9.17 22.77 -19.19
CA ALA A 438 8.34 21.96 -20.07
C ALA A 438 7.77 20.74 -19.34
N VAL A 439 8.61 20.04 -18.56
CA VAL A 439 8.20 18.89 -17.74
C VAL A 439 7.12 19.29 -16.73
N ILE A 440 7.30 20.40 -16.01
CA ILE A 440 6.33 20.88 -15.02
C ILE A 440 5.01 21.26 -15.70
N ARG A 441 5.05 22.03 -16.79
CA ARG A 441 3.84 22.44 -17.53
C ARG A 441 3.09 21.24 -18.12
N HIS A 442 3.81 20.25 -18.65
CA HIS A 442 3.20 19.01 -19.13
C HIS A 442 2.49 18.26 -17.99
N ASN A 443 3.13 18.13 -16.83
CA ASN A 443 2.51 17.46 -15.68
C ASN A 443 1.27 18.20 -15.15
N ILE A 444 1.29 19.54 -15.13
CA ILE A 444 0.11 20.35 -14.79
C ILE A 444 -0.99 20.14 -15.83
N PHE A 445 -0.66 20.03 -17.11
CA PHE A 445 -1.64 19.75 -18.17
C PHE A 445 -2.30 18.37 -18.01
N THR A 446 -1.53 17.33 -17.67
CA THR A 446 -2.05 15.99 -17.36
C THR A 446 -3.00 16.01 -16.15
N HIS A 447 -2.70 16.87 -15.17
CA HIS A 447 -3.48 17.06 -13.93
C HIS A 447 -4.31 18.36 -13.93
N LYS A 448 -4.80 18.78 -15.10
CA LYS A 448 -5.59 20.01 -15.29
C LYS A 448 -6.93 20.05 -14.54
N ASN A 449 -7.31 18.95 -13.90
CA ASN A 449 -8.47 18.87 -13.01
C ASN A 449 -8.13 19.21 -11.55
N ILE A 450 -6.83 19.37 -11.23
CA ILE A 450 -6.31 19.67 -9.88
C ILE A 450 -5.64 21.05 -9.85
N ALA A 451 -4.81 21.37 -10.84
CA ALA A 451 -4.05 22.62 -10.87
C ALA A 451 -4.13 23.29 -12.24
N THR A 452 -3.99 24.63 -12.24
CA THR A 452 -3.97 25.45 -13.45
C THR A 452 -2.82 26.45 -13.39
N VAL A 453 -2.49 27.04 -14.55
CA VAL A 453 -1.51 28.13 -14.67
C VAL A 453 -2.26 29.39 -15.10
N THR A 454 -2.18 30.45 -14.31
CA THR A 454 -2.79 31.75 -14.61
C THR A 454 -2.00 32.51 -15.69
N GLU A 455 -2.58 33.59 -16.21
CA GLU A 455 -1.92 34.47 -17.18
C GLU A 455 -0.62 35.08 -16.64
N ASP A 456 -0.55 35.33 -15.32
CA ASP A 456 0.63 35.84 -14.62
C ASP A 456 1.70 34.76 -14.32
N ASN A 457 1.58 33.57 -14.91
CA ASN A 457 2.44 32.41 -14.65
C ASN A 457 2.48 32.00 -13.17
N VAL A 458 1.35 32.15 -12.46
CA VAL A 458 1.16 31.58 -11.13
C VAL A 458 0.48 30.23 -11.28
N VAL A 459 0.99 29.22 -10.59
CA VAL A 459 0.38 27.90 -10.50
C VAL A 459 -0.47 27.85 -9.25
N GLU A 460 -1.75 27.53 -9.41
CA GLU A 460 -2.72 27.47 -8.32
C GLU A 460 -3.61 26.23 -8.42
N LEU A 461 -4.17 25.81 -7.29
CA LEU A 461 -5.13 24.71 -7.23
C LEU A 461 -6.50 25.18 -7.72
N ILE A 462 -7.19 24.32 -8.45
CA ILE A 462 -8.51 24.63 -9.00
C ILE A 462 -9.54 24.60 -7.87
N ALA A 463 -10.34 25.67 -7.78
CA ALA A 463 -11.56 25.65 -6.99
C ALA A 463 -12.60 24.78 -7.72
N GLU A 464 -13.07 23.70 -7.07
CA GLU A 464 -14.04 22.81 -7.71
C GLU A 464 -15.36 23.54 -7.99
N ASP A 465 -15.91 23.33 -9.19
CA ASP A 465 -17.20 23.87 -9.59
C ASP A 465 -18.31 23.24 -8.74
N THR A 466 -18.88 24.04 -7.83
CA THR A 466 -19.96 23.65 -6.89
C THR A 466 -21.25 23.23 -7.60
N SER A 467 -21.36 23.43 -8.91
CA SER A 467 -22.51 23.03 -9.72
C SER A 467 -22.72 21.52 -9.84
N LEU A 468 -21.65 20.70 -9.72
CA LEU A 468 -21.75 19.23 -9.79
C LEU A 468 -22.17 18.56 -8.47
N THR A 469 -22.18 19.31 -7.36
CA THR A 469 -22.42 18.82 -6.01
C THR A 469 -23.49 19.64 -5.30
N GLN A 470 -24.65 19.85 -5.95
CA GLN A 470 -25.79 20.68 -5.49
C GLN A 470 -26.33 20.44 -4.05
N ASN A 471 -25.74 19.55 -3.24
CA ASN A 471 -26.12 19.30 -1.84
C ASN A 471 -24.93 18.97 -0.91
N GLN A 472 -23.67 19.25 -1.30
CA GLN A 472 -22.51 18.93 -0.47
C GLN A 472 -21.95 20.16 0.27
N ASP A 473 -21.46 19.92 1.47
CA ASP A 473 -20.82 20.90 2.34
C ASP A 473 -19.60 21.54 1.63
N PRO A 474 -19.52 22.88 1.50
CA PRO A 474 -18.41 23.55 0.82
C PRO A 474 -17.02 23.18 1.37
N LEU A 475 -16.92 22.94 2.67
CA LEU A 475 -15.68 22.49 3.30
C LEU A 475 -15.22 21.14 2.71
N PHE A 476 -16.13 20.18 2.57
CA PHE A 476 -15.82 18.85 2.06
C PHE A 476 -15.50 18.88 0.56
N THR A 477 -16.15 19.74 -0.21
CA THR A 477 -15.82 19.96 -1.63
C THR A 477 -14.39 20.50 -1.76
N SER A 478 -14.04 21.52 -0.99
CA SER A 478 -12.67 22.06 -0.98
C SER A 478 -11.64 21.04 -0.45
N ALA A 479 -11.99 20.24 0.55
CA ALA A 479 -11.14 19.17 1.06
C ALA A 479 -10.91 18.06 0.03
N ALA A 480 -11.88 17.77 -0.85
CA ALA A 480 -11.72 16.76 -1.89
C ALA A 480 -10.61 17.14 -2.88
N GLN A 481 -10.53 18.42 -3.26
CA GLN A 481 -9.44 18.94 -4.10
C GLN A 481 -8.07 18.79 -3.43
N GLU A 482 -7.95 19.20 -2.16
CA GLU A 482 -6.72 19.05 -1.39
C GLU A 482 -6.32 17.57 -1.27
N MET A 483 -7.28 16.68 -1.03
CA MET A 483 -7.04 15.23 -0.97
C MET A 483 -6.50 14.67 -2.29
N MET A 484 -7.00 15.15 -3.45
CA MET A 484 -6.46 14.76 -4.76
C MET A 484 -4.99 15.14 -4.91
N VAL A 485 -4.55 16.28 -4.39
CA VAL A 485 -3.12 16.64 -4.36
C VAL A 485 -2.35 15.74 -3.39
N CYS A 486 -2.91 15.51 -2.19
CA CYS A 486 -2.30 14.64 -1.16
C CYS A 486 -2.05 13.22 -1.66
N LEU A 487 -2.97 12.64 -2.44
CA LEU A 487 -2.85 11.34 -3.09
C LEU A 487 -1.50 11.17 -3.81
N TYR A 488 -1.05 12.17 -4.56
CA TYR A 488 0.21 12.08 -5.33
C TYR A 488 1.44 12.41 -4.50
N ARG A 489 1.34 13.37 -3.58
CA ARG A 489 2.41 13.67 -2.61
C ARG A 489 2.75 12.46 -1.76
N ASN A 490 1.76 11.63 -1.43
CA ASN A 490 1.92 10.49 -0.53
C ASN A 490 2.93 9.45 -1.02
N GLN A 491 3.21 9.39 -2.32
CA GLN A 491 4.29 8.55 -2.86
C GLN A 491 5.64 8.96 -2.25
N LEU A 492 5.93 10.27 -2.17
CA LEU A 492 7.17 10.81 -1.59
C LEU A 492 7.28 10.60 -0.08
N LEU A 493 6.16 10.56 0.64
CA LEU A 493 6.20 10.35 2.09
C LEU A 493 6.86 9.01 2.46
N ASN A 494 6.72 7.98 1.63
CA ASN A 494 7.40 6.70 1.88
C ASN A 494 8.93 6.81 1.82
N VAL A 495 9.45 7.78 1.06
CA VAL A 495 10.89 8.09 0.98
C VAL A 495 11.30 8.91 2.21
N PHE A 496 10.49 9.89 2.60
CA PHE A 496 10.86 10.87 3.62
C PHE A 496 10.53 10.47 5.06
N VAL A 497 9.69 9.46 5.29
CA VAL A 497 9.17 9.17 6.63
C VAL A 497 10.27 9.00 7.67
N ARG A 498 11.31 8.21 7.38
CA ARG A 498 12.41 7.92 8.32
C ARG A 498 13.17 9.19 8.71
N VAL A 499 13.50 10.05 7.74
CA VAL A 499 14.19 11.32 8.03
C VAL A 499 13.26 12.33 8.70
N ALA A 500 11.96 12.29 8.39
CA ALA A 500 10.97 13.15 9.04
C ALA A 500 10.79 12.82 10.52
N LEU A 501 10.85 11.54 10.92
CA LEU A 501 10.77 11.15 12.34
C LEU A 501 11.92 11.72 13.19
N ILE A 502 13.05 12.06 12.56
CA ILE A 502 14.16 12.79 13.20
C ILE A 502 13.92 14.30 13.15
N ALA A 503 13.47 14.82 12.01
CA ALA A 503 13.27 16.25 11.80
C ALA A 503 12.16 16.84 12.69
N ILE A 504 11.11 16.07 12.97
CA ILE A 504 9.96 16.51 13.79
C ILE A 504 10.42 16.90 15.21
N PRO A 505 11.04 16.02 16.02
CA PRO A 505 11.50 16.39 17.35
C PRO A 505 12.49 17.56 17.36
N ILE A 506 13.34 17.68 16.34
CA ILE A 506 14.32 18.78 16.23
C ILE A 506 13.61 20.12 16.04
N ASN A 507 12.63 20.21 15.13
CA ASN A 507 11.94 21.47 14.85
C ASN A 507 11.03 21.92 16.01
N SER A 508 10.58 20.99 16.84
CA SER A 508 9.72 21.30 17.98
C SER A 508 10.50 21.42 19.30
N CYS A 509 11.83 21.27 19.28
CA CYS A 509 12.68 21.38 20.46
C CYS A 509 13.01 22.85 20.78
N VAL A 510 12.77 23.24 22.03
CA VAL A 510 13.09 24.59 22.54
C VAL A 510 14.54 24.69 23.04
N GLN A 511 15.15 23.55 23.38
CA GLN A 511 16.51 23.49 23.93
C GLN A 511 17.58 23.66 22.83
N GLU A 512 18.78 24.08 23.22
CA GLU A 512 19.89 24.26 22.24
C GLU A 512 20.45 22.93 21.72
N THR A 513 20.35 21.88 22.51
CA THR A 513 20.89 20.54 22.22
C THR A 513 19.91 19.46 22.64
N MET A 514 19.88 18.34 21.92
CA MET A 514 19.08 17.16 22.26
C MET A 514 19.98 15.91 22.30
N PRO A 515 20.02 15.14 23.40
CA PRO A 515 20.76 13.88 23.46
C PRO A 515 20.25 12.88 22.43
N LEU A 516 21.13 12.10 21.80
CA LEU A 516 20.73 11.07 20.83
C LEU A 516 19.80 10.00 21.44
N SER A 517 19.96 9.69 22.73
CA SER A 517 19.06 8.78 23.44
C SER A 517 17.62 9.29 23.51
N GLU A 518 17.44 10.61 23.69
CA GLU A 518 16.13 11.25 23.72
C GLU A 518 15.52 11.29 22.32
N LEU A 519 16.31 11.70 21.32
CA LEU A 519 15.88 11.72 19.93
C LEU A 519 15.44 10.32 19.45
N LYS A 520 16.17 9.27 19.83
CA LYS A 520 15.84 7.87 19.52
C LYS A 520 14.54 7.42 20.19
N ALA A 521 14.27 7.90 21.40
CA ALA A 521 12.99 7.63 22.09
C ALA A 521 11.82 8.31 21.36
N HIS A 522 11.98 9.56 20.92
CA HIS A 522 11.00 10.25 20.11
C HIS A 522 10.77 9.56 18.75
N TYR A 523 11.85 9.17 18.07
CA TYR A 523 11.79 8.41 16.82
C TYR A 523 10.96 7.13 16.99
N SER A 524 11.27 6.34 18.03
CA SER A 524 10.58 5.07 18.32
C SER A 524 9.10 5.27 18.66
N LEU A 525 8.75 6.38 19.31
CA LEU A 525 7.36 6.73 19.60
C LEU A 525 6.61 7.08 18.30
N LEU A 526 7.19 7.96 17.47
CA LEU A 526 6.59 8.40 16.22
C LEU A 526 6.46 7.25 15.21
N GLU A 527 7.44 6.35 15.14
CA GLU A 527 7.37 5.16 14.28
C GLU A 527 6.19 4.27 14.66
N LYS A 528 6.03 3.98 15.96
CA LYS A 528 4.90 3.18 16.45
C LYS A 528 3.58 3.86 16.17
N LEU A 529 3.51 5.17 16.40
CA LEU A 529 2.31 5.97 16.14
C LEU A 529 1.92 5.92 14.67
N LEU A 530 2.88 6.09 13.76
CA LEU A 530 2.64 6.15 12.32
C LEU A 530 2.73 4.78 11.61
N SER A 531 2.88 3.68 12.35
CA SER A 531 3.00 2.31 11.81
C SER A 531 1.76 1.80 11.07
N ARG A 532 0.62 2.49 11.23
CA ARG A 532 -0.61 2.25 10.44
C ARG A 532 -0.69 3.13 9.19
N GLU A 533 0.10 4.20 9.12
CA GLU A 533 0.16 5.11 7.97
C GLU A 533 1.27 4.75 6.98
N PHE A 534 2.38 4.19 7.48
CA PHE A 534 3.59 3.86 6.71
C PHE A 534 4.14 2.49 7.11
N ILE A 535 4.93 1.89 6.22
CA ILE A 535 5.47 0.54 6.39
C ILE A 535 6.88 0.61 7.00
N PHE A 536 6.99 0.07 8.22
CA PHE A 536 8.26 -0.18 8.91
C PHE A 536 8.43 -1.68 9.12
N MET A 537 9.67 -2.16 9.01
CA MET A 537 9.98 -3.56 9.32
C MET A 537 9.89 -3.75 10.84
N PRO A 538 9.04 -4.65 11.36
CA PRO A 538 8.92 -4.85 12.80
C PRO A 538 10.25 -5.24 13.44
N GLY A 539 10.72 -4.44 14.39
CA GLY A 539 11.98 -4.66 15.11
C GLY A 539 13.20 -3.93 14.56
N ASP A 540 13.11 -3.26 13.39
CA ASP A 540 14.23 -2.55 12.77
C ASP A 540 14.31 -1.07 13.17
N ALA A 541 13.52 -0.59 14.14
CA ALA A 541 13.43 0.83 14.52
C ALA A 541 14.80 1.49 14.79
N GLU A 542 15.68 0.80 15.52
CA GLU A 542 17.02 1.28 15.83
C GLU A 542 17.90 1.41 14.57
N LYS A 543 17.85 0.41 13.70
CA LYS A 543 18.58 0.43 12.43
C LYS A 543 18.05 1.52 11.50
N ASP A 544 16.72 1.69 11.42
CA ASP A 544 16.10 2.74 10.60
C ASP A 544 16.47 4.14 11.15
N PHE A 545 16.53 4.31 12.48
CA PHE A 545 17.02 5.53 13.12
C PHE A 545 18.48 5.84 12.73
N ASP A 546 19.38 4.88 12.88
CA ASP A 546 20.81 5.08 12.59
C ASP A 546 21.04 5.46 11.11
N VAL A 547 20.34 4.78 10.19
CA VAL A 547 20.41 5.08 8.75
C VAL A 547 19.84 6.47 8.43
N ALA A 548 18.72 6.85 9.04
CA ALA A 548 18.11 8.16 8.84
C ALA A 548 19.00 9.29 9.38
N LEU A 549 19.60 9.10 10.56
CA LEU A 549 20.50 10.07 11.17
C LEU A 549 21.77 10.26 10.34
N ALA A 550 22.37 9.16 9.87
CA ALA A 550 23.53 9.21 8.98
C ALA A 550 23.22 9.96 7.68
N SER A 551 22.05 9.70 7.08
CA SER A 551 21.60 10.36 5.86
C SER A 551 21.43 11.87 6.05
N LEU A 552 20.80 12.29 7.15
CA LEU A 552 20.61 13.72 7.47
C LEU A 552 21.92 14.42 7.84
N THR A 553 22.86 13.71 8.46
CA THR A 553 24.18 14.28 8.76
C THR A 553 24.99 14.48 7.47
N HIS A 554 24.94 13.52 6.54
CA HIS A 554 25.62 13.61 5.25
C HIS A 554 25.11 14.75 4.37
N THR A 555 23.79 14.99 4.37
CA THR A 555 23.17 16.09 3.61
C THR A 555 23.24 17.44 4.33
N CYS A 556 23.97 17.53 5.45
CA CYS A 556 24.05 18.70 6.33
C CYS A 556 22.68 19.18 6.85
N GLY A 557 21.68 18.28 6.91
CA GLY A 557 20.39 18.53 7.52
C GLY A 557 20.44 18.54 9.05
N VAL A 558 21.31 17.73 9.66
CA VAL A 558 21.47 17.62 11.12
C VAL A 558 22.95 17.70 11.50
N VAL A 559 23.25 18.40 12.60
CA VAL A 559 24.61 18.51 13.16
C VAL A 559 24.66 17.78 14.50
N VAL A 560 25.54 16.79 14.59
CA VAL A 560 25.75 15.98 15.80
C VAL A 560 27.14 16.25 16.36
N GLU A 561 27.23 16.61 17.65
CA GLU A 561 28.47 16.81 18.39
C GLU A 561 28.32 16.18 19.79
N ASN A 562 29.32 15.41 20.24
CA ASN A 562 29.35 14.80 21.59
C ASN A 562 28.08 14.03 21.97
N ASP A 563 27.57 13.17 21.07
CA ASP A 563 26.34 12.36 21.29
C ASP A 563 25.06 13.20 21.48
N CYS A 564 25.09 14.46 21.04
CA CYS A 564 23.97 15.39 21.06
C CYS A 564 23.75 15.99 19.67
N VAL A 565 22.50 16.18 19.29
CA VAL A 565 22.12 17.04 18.15
C VAL A 565 22.20 18.50 18.58
N LEU A 566 22.87 19.33 17.78
CA LEU A 566 22.83 20.78 17.94
C LEU A 566 21.58 21.32 17.25
N VAL A 567 20.52 21.55 18.04
CA VAL A 567 19.17 21.88 17.55
C VAL A 567 19.18 23.16 16.72
N LYS A 568 19.77 24.25 17.24
CA LYS A 568 19.83 25.54 16.53
C LYS A 568 20.51 25.46 15.16
N LYS A 569 21.53 24.60 15.01
CA LYS A 569 22.22 24.38 13.73
C LYS A 569 21.45 23.43 12.80
N SER A 570 20.56 22.62 13.36
CA SER A 570 19.81 21.57 12.66
C SER A 570 18.39 22.01 12.25
N ILE A 571 17.90 23.16 12.73
CA ILE A 571 16.69 23.80 12.23
C ILE A 571 17.06 24.57 10.96
N ASN A 572 16.67 24.02 9.81
CA ASN A 572 16.97 24.56 8.49
C ASN A 572 15.86 24.16 7.50
N LYS A 573 15.97 24.62 6.24
CA LYS A 573 14.99 24.32 5.19
C LYS A 573 14.65 22.82 5.08
N TYR A 574 15.63 21.93 5.21
CA TYR A 574 15.42 20.47 5.09
C TYR A 574 14.53 19.93 6.21
N THR A 575 14.94 20.18 7.45
CA THR A 575 14.23 19.62 8.60
C THR A 575 12.85 20.27 8.76
N THR A 576 12.73 21.58 8.50
CA THR A 576 11.43 22.26 8.49
C THR A 576 10.51 21.72 7.40
N PHE A 577 11.01 21.49 6.18
CA PHE A 577 10.22 20.87 5.10
C PHE A 577 9.71 19.49 5.52
N PHE A 578 10.59 18.61 6.01
CA PHE A 578 10.19 17.26 6.42
C PHE A 578 9.19 17.28 7.58
N SER A 579 9.37 18.17 8.56
CA SER A 579 8.41 18.31 9.66
C SER A 579 7.02 18.73 9.15
N GLN A 580 6.94 19.77 8.33
CA GLN A 580 5.68 20.27 7.77
C GLN A 580 4.95 19.24 6.89
N MET A 581 5.69 18.39 6.17
CA MET A 581 5.09 17.33 5.35
C MET A 581 4.34 16.27 6.18
N PHE A 582 4.71 16.07 7.45
CA PHE A 582 4.12 15.04 8.32
C PHE A 582 3.21 15.60 9.40
N GLU A 583 3.22 16.92 9.62
CA GLU A 583 2.32 17.65 10.51
C GLU A 583 0.84 17.24 10.36
N PRO A 584 0.24 17.10 9.16
CA PRO A 584 -1.17 16.73 9.03
C PRO A 584 -1.53 15.39 9.68
N PHE A 585 -0.63 14.40 9.66
CA PHE A 585 -0.87 13.10 10.30
C PHE A 585 -0.87 13.25 11.82
N LEU A 586 0.08 14.00 12.38
CA LEU A 586 0.14 14.25 13.81
C LEU A 586 -1.08 15.05 14.30
N LEU A 587 -1.53 16.05 13.53
CA LEU A 587 -2.77 16.80 13.81
C LEU A 587 -4.01 15.89 13.79
N GLY A 588 -4.12 14.99 12.81
CA GLY A 588 -5.23 14.03 12.75
C GLY A 588 -5.25 13.06 13.94
N TYR A 589 -4.07 12.61 14.38
CA TYR A 589 -3.93 11.74 15.55
C TYR A 589 -4.26 12.48 16.85
N TRP A 590 -3.82 13.73 16.97
CA TRP A 590 -4.20 14.60 18.07
C TRP A 590 -5.72 14.85 18.10
N ALA A 591 -6.35 15.11 16.96
CA ALA A 591 -7.80 15.29 16.86
C ALA A 591 -8.56 14.03 17.32
N MET A 592 -8.09 12.84 16.95
CA MET A 592 -8.64 11.57 17.45
C MET A 592 -8.48 11.44 18.97
N CYS A 593 -7.31 11.76 19.52
CA CYS A 593 -7.09 11.74 20.97
C CYS A 593 -8.03 12.71 21.69
N ARG A 594 -8.19 13.93 21.18
CA ARG A 594 -9.10 14.95 21.72
C ARG A 594 -10.56 14.48 21.68
N TYR A 595 -10.98 13.89 20.57
CA TYR A 595 -12.31 13.28 20.45
C TYR A 595 -12.50 12.20 21.52
N LEU A 596 -11.58 11.24 21.64
CA LEU A 596 -11.67 10.15 22.61
C LEU A 596 -11.68 10.63 24.06
N LEU A 597 -10.91 11.68 24.40
CA LEU A 597 -10.91 12.32 25.72
C LEU A 597 -12.21 13.09 26.01
N SER A 598 -12.94 13.52 24.98
CA SER A 598 -14.23 14.22 25.11
C SER A 598 -15.43 13.29 25.35
N ILE A 599 -15.25 11.98 25.17
CA ILE A 599 -16.34 11.01 25.35
C ILE A 599 -16.75 10.99 26.83
N GLU A 600 -18.01 11.34 27.09
CA GLU A 600 -18.58 11.31 28.44
C GLU A 600 -18.54 9.91 29.06
N LYS A 601 -18.36 9.88 30.39
CA LYS A 601 -18.47 8.62 31.15
C LYS A 601 -19.94 8.21 31.19
N GLY A 602 -20.25 6.95 30.90
CA GLY A 602 -21.59 6.42 31.09
C GLY A 602 -22.01 6.39 32.57
N SER A 603 -23.26 6.02 32.85
CA SER A 603 -23.92 6.08 34.16
C SER A 603 -23.22 5.34 35.32
N HIS A 604 -22.16 4.58 35.05
CA HIS A 604 -21.35 3.84 36.03
C HIS A 604 -19.85 4.21 35.99
N GLY A 605 -19.47 5.35 35.43
CA GLY A 605 -18.07 5.80 35.36
C GLY A 605 -17.21 5.06 34.33
N LYS A 606 -17.76 4.07 33.61
CA LYS A 606 -17.11 3.41 32.47
C LYS A 606 -17.28 4.25 31.20
N PRO A 607 -16.26 4.38 30.33
CA PRO A 607 -16.39 5.11 29.07
C PRO A 607 -17.47 4.49 28.18
N LEU A 608 -18.18 5.32 27.41
CA LEU A 608 -19.16 4.82 26.44
C LEU A 608 -18.46 3.97 25.38
N VAL A 609 -18.97 2.75 25.21
CA VAL A 609 -18.43 1.72 24.32
C VAL A 609 -19.02 1.94 22.93
N LYS A 610 -18.19 2.34 21.96
CA LYS A 610 -18.64 2.70 20.59
C LYS A 610 -18.04 1.78 19.53
N LEU A 611 -18.72 1.68 18.39
CA LEU A 611 -18.20 0.97 17.21
C LEU A 611 -17.01 1.76 16.61
N PRO A 612 -15.95 1.07 16.12
CA PRO A 612 -14.79 1.75 15.52
C PRO A 612 -15.15 2.71 14.37
N LYS A 613 -16.10 2.31 13.53
CA LYS A 613 -16.60 3.15 12.42
C LYS A 613 -17.30 4.42 12.91
N THR A 614 -18.01 4.33 14.05
CA THR A 614 -18.69 5.47 14.66
C THR A 614 -17.67 6.45 15.22
N ILE A 615 -16.67 5.95 15.94
CA ILE A 615 -15.56 6.77 16.46
C ILE A 615 -14.88 7.55 15.34
N SER A 616 -14.54 6.87 14.23
CA SER A 616 -13.85 7.51 13.11
C SER A 616 -14.67 8.64 12.47
N LYS A 617 -15.99 8.44 12.33
CA LYS A 617 -16.91 9.46 11.80
C LYS A 617 -17.09 10.64 12.74
N GLU A 618 -17.26 10.39 14.04
CA GLU A 618 -17.42 11.48 15.01
C GLU A 618 -16.13 12.29 15.18
N ALA A 619 -14.95 11.64 15.13
CA ALA A 619 -13.66 12.34 15.12
C ALA A 619 -13.47 13.20 13.86
N GLN A 620 -13.95 12.74 12.70
CA GLN A 620 -13.99 13.55 11.47
C GLN A 620 -14.90 14.78 11.63
N VAL A 621 -16.05 14.65 12.30
CA VAL A 621 -16.95 15.78 12.59
C VAL A 621 -16.27 16.79 13.51
N LEU A 622 -15.57 16.35 14.56
CA LEU A 622 -14.77 17.25 15.40
C LEU A 622 -13.70 17.98 14.55
N SER A 623 -13.01 17.25 13.69
CA SER A 623 -11.98 17.81 12.80
C SER A 623 -12.56 18.88 11.86
N ALA A 624 -13.76 18.66 11.32
CA ALA A 624 -14.46 19.64 10.50
C ALA A 624 -14.81 20.91 11.28
N GLN A 625 -15.21 20.78 12.55
CA GLN A 625 -15.48 21.92 13.42
C GLN A 625 -14.20 22.72 13.69
N LEU A 626 -13.09 22.05 14.00
CA LEU A 626 -11.78 22.70 14.20
C LEU A 626 -11.31 23.50 12.98
N ILE A 627 -11.62 23.01 11.77
CA ILE A 627 -11.29 23.74 10.54
C ILE A 627 -12.21 24.96 10.36
N ARG A 628 -13.52 24.81 10.61
CA ARG A 628 -14.49 25.92 10.51
C ARG A 628 -14.18 27.05 11.47
N ASP A 629 -13.75 26.71 12.69
CA ASP A 629 -13.42 27.67 13.74
C ASP A 629 -12.03 28.31 13.52
N GLY A 630 -11.29 27.89 12.48
CA GLY A 630 -9.97 28.42 12.15
C GLY A 630 -8.83 27.91 13.04
N HIS A 631 -9.12 26.93 13.92
CA HIS A 631 -8.15 26.31 14.82
C HIS A 631 -7.13 25.44 14.07
N VAL A 632 -7.55 24.78 12.98
CA VAL A 632 -6.67 23.96 12.13
C VAL A 632 -6.89 24.32 10.67
N LYS A 633 -5.81 24.54 9.91
CA LYS A 633 -5.89 24.91 8.48
C LYS A 633 -5.88 23.72 7.53
N ARG A 634 -5.25 22.60 7.92
CA ARG A 634 -5.06 21.41 7.06
C ARG A 634 -6.38 20.66 6.91
N LYS A 635 -6.84 20.43 5.68
CA LYS A 635 -8.11 19.71 5.43
C LYS A 635 -7.90 18.20 5.31
N GLU A 636 -6.66 17.75 5.10
CA GLU A 636 -6.31 16.33 5.07
C GLU A 636 -6.72 15.56 6.34
N ILE A 637 -6.82 16.23 7.49
CA ILE A 637 -7.31 15.63 8.74
C ILE A 637 -8.76 15.12 8.63
N LEU A 638 -9.52 15.55 7.62
CA LEU A 638 -10.87 15.04 7.36
C LEU A 638 -10.88 13.61 6.77
N SER A 639 -9.72 13.01 6.51
CA SER A 639 -9.63 11.64 5.99
C SER A 639 -10.14 10.60 7.00
N LEU A 640 -11.20 9.87 6.63
CA LEU A 640 -11.70 8.73 7.41
C LEU A 640 -10.67 7.60 7.51
N ASP A 641 -9.82 7.41 6.51
CA ASP A 641 -8.73 6.43 6.60
C ASP A 641 -7.73 6.85 7.68
N MET A 642 -7.35 8.14 7.74
CA MET A 642 -6.48 8.66 8.80
C MET A 642 -7.12 8.51 10.19
N MET A 643 -8.43 8.76 10.31
CA MET A 643 -9.17 8.53 11.55
C MET A 643 -9.19 7.04 11.94
N SER A 644 -9.41 6.15 10.97
CA SER A 644 -9.37 4.71 11.23
C SER A 644 -7.97 4.22 11.62
N ASN A 645 -6.93 4.74 10.96
CA ASN A 645 -5.53 4.39 11.22
C ASN A 645 -5.09 4.88 12.60
N SER A 646 -5.42 6.13 12.95
CA SER A 646 -5.10 6.69 14.27
C SER A 646 -5.77 5.91 15.40
N LEU A 647 -7.06 5.56 15.25
CA LEU A 647 -7.75 4.72 16.22
C LEU A 647 -7.07 3.34 16.38
N GLN A 648 -6.67 2.73 15.27
CA GLN A 648 -5.99 1.42 15.31
C GLN A 648 -4.59 1.51 15.91
N ALA A 649 -3.83 2.57 15.63
CA ALA A 649 -2.53 2.82 16.24
C ALA A 649 -2.64 3.05 17.75
N LEU A 650 -3.65 3.81 18.20
CA LEU A 650 -3.94 3.99 19.63
C LEU A 650 -4.35 2.68 20.31
N TYR A 651 -5.05 1.79 19.61
CA TYR A 651 -5.32 0.44 20.11
C TYR A 651 -4.03 -0.38 20.26
N ASP A 652 -3.14 -0.35 19.26
CA ASP A 652 -1.88 -1.09 19.32
C ASP A 652 -0.94 -0.57 20.44
N LEU A 653 -1.01 0.72 20.74
CA LEU A 653 -0.31 1.37 21.86
C LEU A 653 -0.99 1.16 23.22
N GLY A 654 -2.15 0.50 23.27
CA GLY A 654 -2.91 0.25 24.50
C GLY A 654 -3.68 1.46 25.05
N ALA A 655 -3.70 2.59 24.32
CA ALA A 655 -4.46 3.78 24.66
C ALA A 655 -5.97 3.63 24.37
N VAL A 656 -6.35 2.62 23.58
CA VAL A 656 -7.73 2.20 23.35
C VAL A 656 -7.83 0.70 23.59
N HIS A 657 -8.88 0.27 24.27
CA HIS A 657 -9.17 -1.14 24.51
C HIS A 657 -10.30 -1.62 23.60
N LYS A 658 -10.27 -2.92 23.26
CA LYS A 658 -11.27 -3.58 22.42
C LYS A 658 -12.03 -4.62 23.24
N GLU A 659 -13.35 -4.57 23.16
CA GLU A 659 -14.26 -5.53 23.79
C GLU A 659 -15.16 -6.16 22.72
N LYS A 660 -15.30 -7.49 22.72
CA LYS A 660 -16.18 -8.20 21.79
C LYS A 660 -17.47 -8.60 22.52
N ARG A 661 -18.62 -8.08 22.08
CA ARG A 661 -19.96 -8.43 22.58
C ARG A 661 -20.79 -8.96 21.43
N GLU A 662 -21.35 -10.17 21.56
CA GLU A 662 -22.22 -10.78 20.55
C GLU A 662 -21.62 -10.74 19.13
N GLY A 663 -20.33 -11.10 18.99
CA GLY A 663 -19.64 -11.05 17.70
C GLY A 663 -19.16 -9.65 17.27
N THR A 664 -19.71 -8.59 17.86
CA THR A 664 -19.41 -7.19 17.50
C THR A 664 -18.28 -6.63 18.36
N SER A 665 -17.30 -6.01 17.71
CA SER A 665 -16.16 -5.38 18.40
C SER A 665 -16.43 -3.91 18.67
N TYR A 666 -16.30 -3.52 19.93
CA TYR A 666 -16.40 -2.15 20.37
C TYR A 666 -15.06 -1.66 20.94
N MET A 667 -14.88 -0.35 20.99
CA MET A 667 -13.67 0.30 21.49
C MET A 667 -13.98 1.33 22.57
N TYR A 668 -13.07 1.47 23.54
CA TYR A 668 -13.16 2.47 24.61
C TYR A 668 -11.77 2.98 25.03
N PRO A 669 -11.64 4.25 25.42
CA PRO A 669 -10.35 4.87 25.71
C PRO A 669 -9.77 4.48 27.08
N ASN A 670 -8.45 4.31 27.13
CA ASN A 670 -7.65 4.32 28.36
C ASN A 670 -7.21 5.76 28.65
N LEU A 671 -7.94 6.46 29.50
CA LEU A 671 -7.76 7.89 29.72
C LEU A 671 -6.35 8.27 30.21
N VAL A 672 -5.66 7.41 30.97
CA VAL A 672 -4.33 7.71 31.50
C VAL A 672 -3.28 7.69 30.38
N LEU A 673 -3.24 6.61 29.60
CA LEU A 673 -2.31 6.50 28.48
C LEU A 673 -2.66 7.48 27.37
N LEU A 674 -3.94 7.71 27.12
CA LEU A 674 -4.40 8.64 26.09
C LEU A 674 -4.04 10.09 26.42
N SER A 675 -4.20 10.53 27.67
CA SER A 675 -3.75 11.88 28.09
C SER A 675 -2.25 12.04 27.92
N LYS A 676 -1.45 11.05 28.35
CA LYS A 676 0.00 11.06 28.17
C LYS A 676 0.40 11.15 26.69
N LEU A 677 -0.18 10.33 25.84
CA LEU A 677 0.09 10.37 24.40
C LEU A 677 -0.33 11.68 23.76
N THR A 678 -1.41 12.29 24.25
CA THR A 678 -1.86 13.62 23.78
C THR A 678 -0.83 14.68 24.15
N GLU A 679 -0.33 14.67 25.39
CA GLU A 679 0.74 15.57 25.83
C GLU A 679 2.04 15.37 25.04
N ASP A 680 2.42 14.11 24.78
CA ASP A 680 3.60 13.79 23.96
C ASP A 680 3.42 14.28 22.50
N LEU A 681 2.22 14.14 21.93
CA LEU A 681 1.90 14.66 20.60
C LEU A 681 2.01 16.20 20.55
N CYS A 682 1.48 16.90 21.55
CA CYS A 682 1.55 18.36 21.64
C CYS A 682 3.00 18.90 21.67
N LYS A 683 3.99 18.07 22.00
CA LYS A 683 5.42 18.47 21.91
C LYS A 683 5.91 18.54 20.47
N PHE A 684 5.24 17.89 19.52
CA PHE A 684 5.69 17.78 18.13
C PHE A 684 4.95 18.70 17.17
N ILE A 685 3.76 19.17 17.54
CA ILE A 685 2.90 20.00 16.69
C ILE A 685 2.44 21.25 17.44
N ASP A 686 2.32 22.35 16.70
CA ASP A 686 1.66 23.54 17.21
C ASP A 686 0.14 23.32 17.17
N VAL A 687 -0.47 23.20 18.34
CA VAL A 687 -1.91 22.96 18.49
C VAL A 687 -2.55 24.10 19.29
N PRO A 688 -3.76 24.53 18.90
CA PRO A 688 -4.46 25.57 19.63
C PRO A 688 -4.83 25.07 21.03
N ASP A 689 -4.73 25.97 22.02
CA ASP A 689 -5.17 25.70 23.38
C ASP A 689 -6.70 25.66 23.42
N LEU A 690 -7.27 24.45 23.36
CA LEU A 690 -8.71 24.22 23.35
C LEU A 690 -9.18 23.80 24.74
N PRO A 691 -10.19 24.48 25.33
CA PRO A 691 -10.82 24.03 26.58
C PRO A 691 -11.42 22.63 26.44
N ARG A 692 -11.82 22.01 27.56
CA ARG A 692 -12.50 20.70 27.53
C ARG A 692 -13.76 20.80 26.66
N THR A 693 -13.75 20.16 25.51
CA THR A 693 -14.89 20.11 24.58
C THR A 693 -15.81 18.96 24.97
N THR A 694 -17.12 19.24 25.00
CA THR A 694 -18.18 18.24 25.10
C THR A 694 -18.95 18.26 23.77
N ILE A 695 -19.05 17.13 23.07
CA ILE A 695 -19.66 17.06 21.74
C ILE A 695 -21.08 16.52 21.88
N ASN A 696 -22.08 17.30 21.48
CA ASN A 696 -23.46 16.82 21.36
C ASN A 696 -23.71 16.35 19.91
N VAL A 697 -23.91 15.04 19.77
CA VAL A 697 -24.00 14.34 18.48
C VAL A 697 -25.34 14.62 17.76
N ASP A 698 -26.41 14.86 18.51
CA ASP A 698 -27.75 15.07 17.94
C ASP A 698 -27.91 16.48 17.34
N THR A 699 -27.23 17.46 17.91
CA THR A 699 -27.29 18.86 17.47
C THR A 699 -26.12 19.26 16.57
N LYS A 700 -25.11 18.39 16.37
CA LYS A 700 -23.84 18.72 15.70
C LYS A 700 -23.14 19.95 16.31
N THR A 701 -23.32 20.19 17.61
CA THR A 701 -22.70 21.33 18.31
C THR A 701 -21.59 20.85 19.23
N VAL A 702 -20.43 21.50 19.14
CA VAL A 702 -19.33 21.35 20.09
C VAL A 702 -19.48 22.41 21.16
N THR A 703 -19.71 22.00 22.41
CA THR A 703 -19.75 22.91 23.54
C THR A 703 -18.36 22.96 24.17
N VAL A 704 -17.72 24.12 24.10
CA VAL A 704 -16.44 24.38 24.74
C VAL A 704 -16.71 24.70 26.21
N ASN A 705 -16.41 23.78 27.14
CA ASN A 705 -16.52 24.05 28.57
C ASN A 705 -15.30 24.85 29.04
N ALA A 706 -15.45 26.16 29.13
CA ALA A 706 -14.55 27.03 29.87
C ALA A 706 -14.88 26.94 31.37
N LYS A 707 -14.31 25.96 32.08
CA LYS A 707 -14.22 26.01 33.55
C LYS A 707 -12.85 25.52 34.01
N LEU A 708 -12.03 26.48 34.46
CA LEU A 708 -10.94 26.29 35.43
C LEU A 708 -11.51 25.80 36.76
#